data_AF-A0A8J7X5I2-F1
#
_entry.id   AF-A0A8J7X5I2-F1
#
_cell.length_a   1.000
_cell.length_b   1.000
_cell.length_c   1.000
_cell.angle_alpha   90.00
_cell.angle_beta   90.00
_cell.angle_gamma   90.00
#
_symmetry.space_group_name_H-M   'P 1'
#
loop_
_entity.id
_entity.type
_entity.pdbx_description
1 polymer ?
#
loop_
_entity_poly.entity_id
_entity_poly.type
_entity_poly.pdbx_seq_one_letter_code
_entity_poly.pdbx_strand_id
1 'polypeptide(L)'
;MRMKIALIFLLLTLSAVKADIQFSLLWQAPGTLTDIEVSDLDANGYSEILLATGSSREQIITTPSGSATAMVCEGAVSQYKADSTLVWEKKLCLNDNAAEPCYSNGCISAIAADSICTTTRKLIFTSCCYCGTSSIIRVHNSEGVLLQELYNDDGMGNPVNITGCVRKILISDIDADNCKEIIAVTNLDILIYDTDCNNCTIPMLPTYRARDLPLADRPSGMIYDVIVVSFDDDADPAKEIVVAADDLTVYEDDLTLKWKYEIDPARPVRTVFAYDVDSDTAAHEIDQDPDLEPELIVGESWYLYVLDNIEHGDTDPTNDEPNLKWEYSTSPYDVNCVYAGKFVGPRNIMCGAASMVYVLDYNGTMVKTFNASGEVRNLICADFDKDSQNELTVFSNGYISVFSTAGLIWNSENLQGNYIKGIVGDINLDQYPEIVAGYGLGLYVVGVGELKKQTDSEADQLYDLGETLMEKEEYIKAVVYFEQARTKYEEAGNTFMNVQCQKKITECEKFMDSDRTVATAMEQLRNYGYEEAGYLFGEAGDLYAKMGDSAKMSQMRVLKETSEKLFQAHNTLREAHFLLLDKKYSEARVEATWARNMFEDVSSLFLTMSMDSLYETLRLDIYARVRECDEILGLCEQLIQVDSQVSQAEQYQGEGERYFRNQQYSEARNAYEQSEMTFTSVAAALDDIQIALGKRADGFRKDIEDIEGKIKTLKTSELYKSYEDISTGDIIADLEEKKSSLEDLIDEYGDFAESVGRKAREYRSKASAVAAQADQCYSFEDQFVESARQVLQPPASLALGLGCLIVALIGLAVGKGRYVALVFLILVLIFLGISALRVIQ
;
A
#
# COMPACT_ATOMS: atom_id res chain seq x y z
N MET A 1 -57.84 0.12 -35.21
CA MET A 1 -56.48 -0.46 -35.33
C MET A 1 -55.38 0.45 -34.76
N ARG A 2 -55.46 1.79 -34.87
CA ARG A 2 -54.44 2.71 -34.33
C ARG A 2 -54.34 2.81 -32.79
N MET A 3 -55.40 2.45 -32.07
CA MET A 3 -55.41 2.53 -30.59
C MET A 3 -54.75 1.32 -29.90
N LYS A 4 -54.63 0.17 -30.58
CA LYS A 4 -53.91 -1.02 -30.04
C LYS A 4 -52.39 -0.91 -30.19
N ILE A 5 -51.89 -0.16 -31.17
CA ILE A 5 -50.44 0.04 -31.39
C ILE A 5 -49.87 1.03 -30.37
N ALA A 6 -50.64 2.05 -29.97
CA ALA A 6 -50.21 3.01 -28.94
C ALA A 6 -50.13 2.37 -27.54
N LEU A 7 -51.03 1.44 -27.22
CA LEU A 7 -50.98 0.69 -25.95
C LEU A 7 -49.78 -0.27 -25.90
N ILE A 8 -49.43 -0.90 -27.03
CA ILE A 8 -48.25 -1.78 -27.14
C ILE A 8 -46.95 -0.96 -27.06
N PHE A 9 -46.91 0.25 -27.62
CA PHE A 9 -45.74 1.13 -27.48
C PHE A 9 -45.59 1.69 -26.06
N LEU A 10 -46.70 2.04 -25.38
CA LEU A 10 -46.65 2.49 -23.99
C LEU A 10 -46.22 1.36 -23.03
N LEU A 11 -46.64 0.11 -23.30
CA LEU A 11 -46.23 -1.09 -22.56
C LEU A 11 -44.78 -1.51 -22.87
N LEU A 12 -44.27 -1.24 -24.08
CA LEU A 12 -42.88 -1.51 -24.46
C LEU A 12 -41.89 -0.44 -23.95
N THR A 13 -42.35 0.76 -23.61
CA THR A 13 -41.50 1.82 -23.01
C THR A 13 -41.52 1.82 -21.48
N LEU A 14 -42.34 0.96 -20.86
CA LEU A 14 -42.30 0.68 -19.41
C LEU A 14 -41.30 -0.43 -19.04
N SER A 15 -40.45 -0.85 -19.99
CA SER A 15 -39.36 -1.78 -19.72
C SER A 15 -38.32 -1.13 -18.82
N ALA A 16 -38.28 -1.56 -17.56
CA ALA A 16 -37.18 -1.51 -16.61
C ALA A 16 -36.38 -0.19 -16.64
N VAL A 17 -36.88 0.82 -15.95
CA VAL A 17 -35.98 1.76 -15.28
C VAL A 17 -35.24 0.90 -14.26
N LYS A 18 -34.03 0.46 -14.62
CA LYS A 18 -33.14 -0.28 -13.72
C LYS A 18 -32.82 0.67 -12.58
N ALA A 19 -33.41 0.44 -11.41
CA ALA A 19 -32.99 1.14 -10.21
C ALA A 19 -31.54 0.70 -9.95
N ASP A 20 -30.60 1.63 -10.02
CA ASP A 20 -29.22 1.33 -9.63
C ASP A 20 -29.21 1.21 -8.10
N ILE A 21 -29.27 -0.02 -7.59
CA ILE A 21 -29.14 -0.31 -6.16
C ILE A 21 -27.70 -0.02 -5.75
N GLN A 22 -27.51 0.84 -4.74
CA GLN A 22 -26.20 1.07 -4.14
C GLN A 22 -26.18 0.51 -2.72
N PHE A 23 -25.40 -0.56 -2.55
CA PHE A 23 -25.10 -1.12 -1.23
C PHE A 23 -24.02 -0.28 -0.56
N SER A 24 -24.22 0.05 0.71
CA SER A 24 -23.26 0.82 1.49
C SER A 24 -23.10 0.22 2.88
N LEU A 25 -21.86 0.20 3.38
CA LEU A 25 -21.60 -0.14 4.78
C LEU A 25 -22.21 0.97 5.64
N LEU A 26 -23.27 0.64 6.39
CA LEU A 26 -23.89 1.56 7.34
C LEU A 26 -22.98 1.74 8.55
N TRP A 27 -22.52 0.63 9.13
CA TRP A 27 -21.55 0.64 10.22
C TRP A 27 -20.89 -0.72 10.43
N GLN A 28 -19.82 -0.72 11.20
CA GLN A 28 -19.08 -1.93 11.61
C GLN A 28 -18.72 -1.87 13.09
N ALA A 29 -18.72 -3.02 13.75
CA ALA A 29 -18.16 -3.17 15.09
C ALA A 29 -17.05 -4.23 15.07
N PRO A 30 -15.79 -3.88 15.40
CA PRO A 30 -14.72 -4.85 15.48
C PRO A 30 -14.91 -5.74 16.72
N GLY A 31 -14.57 -7.02 16.60
CA GLY A 31 -14.66 -7.95 17.73
C GLY A 31 -14.45 -9.39 17.30
N THR A 32 -14.01 -10.23 18.23
CA THR A 32 -13.97 -11.68 18.03
C THR A 32 -15.38 -12.22 18.18
N LEU A 33 -16.17 -12.10 17.10
CA LEU A 33 -17.56 -12.50 17.12
C LEU A 33 -17.66 -14.01 17.28
N THR A 34 -18.69 -14.43 18.01
CA THR A 34 -19.00 -15.85 18.18
C THR A 34 -20.42 -16.19 17.73
N ASP A 35 -21.36 -15.25 17.83
CA ASP A 35 -22.72 -15.37 17.31
C ASP A 35 -23.38 -13.98 17.16
N ILE A 36 -24.47 -13.90 16.39
CA ILE A 36 -25.29 -12.69 16.26
C ILE A 36 -26.78 -13.06 16.30
N GLU A 37 -27.61 -12.13 16.79
CA GLU A 37 -29.06 -12.27 16.72
C GLU A 37 -29.71 -10.91 16.43
N VAL A 38 -30.76 -10.90 15.62
CA VAL A 38 -31.51 -9.68 15.29
C VAL A 38 -32.95 -9.88 15.75
N SER A 39 -33.41 -9.04 16.67
CA SER A 39 -34.74 -9.19 17.28
C SER A 39 -35.22 -7.85 17.83
N ASP A 40 -36.51 -7.53 17.66
CA ASP A 40 -37.17 -6.39 18.30
C ASP A 40 -37.41 -6.68 19.80
N LEU A 41 -36.46 -6.30 20.66
CA LEU A 41 -36.40 -6.70 22.06
C LEU A 41 -37.36 -5.93 22.97
N ASP A 42 -37.68 -4.69 22.62
CA ASP A 42 -38.56 -3.82 23.40
C ASP A 42 -39.97 -3.68 22.79
N ALA A 43 -40.24 -4.41 21.68
CA ALA A 43 -41.50 -4.42 20.95
C ALA A 43 -41.89 -3.04 20.40
N ASN A 44 -40.89 -2.24 20.01
CA ASN A 44 -41.11 -0.91 19.42
C ASN A 44 -41.21 -0.95 17.88
N GLY A 45 -41.02 -2.12 17.27
CA GLY A 45 -41.03 -2.38 15.83
C GLY A 45 -39.64 -2.38 15.18
N TYR A 46 -38.64 -1.73 15.79
CA TYR A 46 -37.26 -1.73 15.30
C TYR A 46 -36.53 -2.96 15.82
N SER A 47 -35.75 -3.60 14.96
CA SER A 47 -34.94 -4.73 15.41
C SER A 47 -33.62 -4.25 15.98
N GLU A 48 -33.27 -4.71 17.18
CA GLU A 48 -31.92 -4.56 17.71
C GLU A 48 -31.02 -5.70 17.27
N ILE A 49 -29.73 -5.39 17.19
CA ILE A 49 -28.68 -6.35 16.90
C ILE A 49 -28.00 -6.72 18.22
N LEU A 50 -28.15 -7.98 18.61
CA LEU A 50 -27.40 -8.60 19.68
C LEU A 50 -26.11 -9.19 19.13
N LEU A 51 -25.00 -8.73 19.67
CA LEU A 51 -23.66 -9.11 19.27
C LEU A 51 -23.01 -9.93 20.38
N ALA A 52 -22.76 -11.22 20.15
CA ALA A 52 -21.97 -12.04 21.04
C ALA A 52 -20.50 -12.04 20.61
N THR A 53 -19.62 -11.70 21.55
CA THR A 53 -18.18 -11.70 21.35
C THR A 53 -17.50 -12.65 22.35
N GLY A 54 -16.38 -13.23 21.95
CA GLY A 54 -15.60 -14.14 22.78
C GLY A 54 -14.11 -14.01 22.49
N SER A 55 -13.35 -13.57 23.49
CA SER A 55 -11.89 -13.49 23.40
C SER A 55 -11.25 -14.58 24.26
N SER A 56 -10.22 -15.25 23.75
CA SER A 56 -9.40 -16.18 24.54
C SER A 56 -7.99 -15.64 24.71
N ARG A 57 -7.43 -15.77 25.92
CA ARG A 57 -6.03 -15.41 26.22
C ARG A 57 -5.38 -16.44 27.14
N GLU A 58 -4.10 -16.70 26.93
CA GLU A 58 -3.31 -17.46 27.89
C GLU A 58 -2.96 -16.59 29.09
N GLN A 59 -3.22 -17.09 30.30
CA GLN A 59 -2.90 -16.42 31.55
C GLN A 59 -2.26 -17.40 32.52
N ILE A 60 -1.18 -16.98 33.18
CA ILE A 60 -0.59 -17.75 34.28
C ILE A 60 -1.43 -17.48 35.54
N ILE A 61 -2.08 -18.52 36.05
CA ILE A 61 -2.90 -18.47 37.25
C ILE A 61 -2.15 -19.21 38.37
N THR A 62 -2.19 -18.66 39.59
CA THR A 62 -1.58 -19.31 40.77
C THR A 62 -2.63 -20.18 41.45
N THR A 63 -2.45 -21.51 41.39
CA THR A 63 -3.30 -22.48 42.09
C THR A 63 -2.68 -22.87 43.43
N PRO A 64 -3.45 -23.50 44.35
CA PRO A 64 -2.88 -24.09 45.58
C PRO A 64 -1.78 -25.13 45.32
N SER A 65 -1.73 -25.72 44.12
CA SER A 65 -0.73 -26.70 43.70
C SER A 65 0.48 -26.09 42.94
N GLY A 66 0.47 -24.78 42.68
CA GLY A 66 1.51 -24.07 41.92
C GLY A 66 0.94 -23.21 40.80
N SER A 67 1.82 -22.48 40.10
CA SER A 67 1.43 -21.69 38.92
C SER A 67 1.18 -22.60 37.71
N ALA A 68 0.06 -22.41 37.03
CA ALA A 68 -0.29 -23.11 35.80
C ALA A 68 -0.70 -22.10 34.73
N THR A 69 -0.30 -22.34 33.48
CA THR A 69 -0.82 -21.59 32.34
C THR A 69 -2.20 -22.13 32.00
N ALA A 70 -3.20 -21.26 31.98
CA ALA A 70 -4.58 -21.59 31.63
C ALA A 70 -5.07 -20.66 30.51
N MET A 71 -5.96 -21.17 29.65
CA MET A 71 -6.68 -20.35 28.69
C MET A 71 -7.90 -19.74 29.38
N VAL A 72 -8.02 -18.41 29.35
CA VAL A 72 -9.15 -17.66 29.92
C VAL A 72 -9.96 -17.09 28.76
N CYS A 73 -11.25 -17.43 28.67
CA CYS A 73 -12.09 -16.99 27.56
C CYS A 73 -13.18 -15.99 28.00
N GLU A 74 -13.04 -14.70 27.76
CA GLU A 74 -14.07 -13.73 28.15
C GLU A 74 -15.12 -13.55 27.06
N GLY A 75 -16.38 -13.84 27.38
CA GLY A 75 -17.55 -13.59 26.53
C GLY A 75 -18.37 -12.39 26.96
N ALA A 76 -18.71 -11.51 26.01
CA ALA A 76 -19.57 -10.34 26.22
C ALA A 76 -20.70 -10.26 25.19
N VAL A 77 -21.88 -9.82 25.63
CA VAL A 77 -22.99 -9.46 24.74
C VAL A 77 -23.15 -7.95 24.71
N SER A 78 -23.33 -7.41 23.52
CA SER A 78 -23.63 -6.01 23.28
C SER A 78 -24.96 -5.91 22.52
N GLN A 79 -25.82 -4.99 22.94
CA GLN A 79 -27.05 -4.65 22.21
C GLN A 79 -26.82 -3.35 21.44
N TYR A 80 -27.04 -3.38 20.13
CA TYR A 80 -27.00 -2.21 19.25
C TYR A 80 -28.37 -1.93 18.65
N LYS A 81 -28.68 -0.66 18.47
CA LYS A 81 -29.77 -0.25 17.59
C LYS A 81 -29.35 -0.37 16.12
N ALA A 82 -30.33 -0.37 15.22
CA ALA A 82 -30.08 -0.36 13.77
C ALA A 82 -29.15 0.79 13.33
N ASP A 83 -29.21 1.94 14.02
CA ASP A 83 -28.40 3.14 13.76
C ASP A 83 -26.97 3.10 14.34
N SER A 84 -26.47 1.93 14.78
CA SER A 84 -25.18 1.71 15.44
C SER A 84 -25.07 2.17 16.89
N THR A 85 -26.14 2.73 17.48
CA THR A 85 -26.09 3.18 18.88
C THR A 85 -25.99 1.98 19.82
N LEU A 86 -24.89 1.88 20.57
CA LEU A 86 -24.73 0.91 21.65
C LEU A 86 -25.72 1.21 22.79
N VAL A 87 -26.61 0.28 23.08
CA VAL A 87 -27.58 0.38 24.19
C VAL A 87 -26.92 -0.03 25.50
N TRP A 88 -26.33 -1.22 25.53
CA TRP A 88 -25.51 -1.72 26.63
C TRP A 88 -24.54 -2.80 26.15
N GLU A 89 -23.49 -3.01 26.93
CA GLU A 89 -22.53 -4.11 26.79
C GLU A 89 -22.31 -4.74 28.17
N LYS A 90 -22.37 -6.07 28.24
CA LYS A 90 -22.15 -6.82 29.48
C LYS A 90 -21.29 -8.04 29.26
N LYS A 91 -20.31 -8.23 30.14
CA LYS A 91 -19.53 -9.47 30.22
C LYS A 91 -20.38 -10.54 30.89
N LEU A 92 -20.95 -11.42 30.08
CA LEU A 92 -21.92 -12.40 30.55
C LEU A 92 -21.27 -13.71 30.95
N CYS A 93 -20.15 -14.10 30.34
CA CYS A 93 -19.52 -15.40 30.57
C CYS A 93 -18.22 -15.26 31.37
N LEU A 94 -18.35 -14.82 32.63
CA LEU A 94 -17.26 -14.81 33.60
C LEU A 94 -17.42 -16.00 34.54
N ASN A 95 -16.33 -16.73 34.79
CA ASN A 95 -16.27 -17.76 35.81
C ASN A 95 -15.14 -17.42 36.78
N ASP A 96 -15.48 -16.72 37.86
CA ASP A 96 -14.52 -16.26 38.86
C ASP A 96 -13.97 -17.39 39.76
N ASN A 97 -14.48 -18.64 39.65
CA ASN A 97 -14.29 -19.70 40.66
C ASN A 97 -13.84 -21.07 40.13
N ALA A 98 -13.30 -21.21 38.92
CA ALA A 98 -12.94 -22.53 38.39
C ALA A 98 -11.83 -23.25 39.21
N ALA A 99 -11.94 -24.58 39.33
CA ALA A 99 -11.06 -25.47 40.13
C ALA A 99 -10.26 -26.50 39.28
N GLU A 100 -10.38 -26.50 37.95
CA GLU A 100 -9.70 -27.44 37.02
C GLU A 100 -8.82 -26.75 35.95
N PRO A 101 -7.72 -27.38 35.46
CA PRO A 101 -6.71 -26.83 34.51
C PRO A 101 -7.22 -26.19 33.21
N CYS A 102 -8.51 -26.34 32.91
CA CYS A 102 -9.22 -25.50 31.96
C CYS A 102 -10.03 -24.40 32.70
N TYR A 103 -9.31 -23.54 33.41
CA TYR A 103 -9.83 -22.51 34.33
C TYR A 103 -10.42 -21.29 33.60
N SER A 104 -11.29 -21.49 32.60
CA SER A 104 -11.65 -20.45 31.65
C SER A 104 -12.93 -19.70 32.03
N ASN A 105 -12.92 -18.37 31.89
CA ASN A 105 -14.12 -17.63 31.52
C ASN A 105 -14.76 -18.35 30.30
N GLY A 106 -16.09 -18.26 30.10
CA GLY A 106 -16.74 -18.93 28.97
C GLY A 106 -16.73 -18.06 27.70
N CYS A 107 -16.54 -18.65 26.53
CA CYS A 107 -16.92 -17.97 25.28
C CYS A 107 -18.45 -18.08 25.13
N ILE A 108 -19.10 -17.02 24.67
CA ILE A 108 -20.50 -17.17 24.24
C ILE A 108 -20.49 -18.05 22.99
N SER A 109 -21.23 -19.15 23.00
CA SER A 109 -21.26 -20.11 21.90
C SER A 109 -22.57 -20.11 21.10
N ALA A 110 -23.63 -19.53 21.66
CA ALA A 110 -24.91 -19.31 21.00
C ALA A 110 -25.67 -18.17 21.67
N ILE A 111 -26.43 -17.40 20.89
CA ILE A 111 -27.36 -16.38 21.37
C ILE A 111 -28.70 -16.45 20.63
N ALA A 112 -29.80 -16.29 21.35
CA ALA A 112 -31.15 -16.20 20.80
C ALA A 112 -31.97 -15.18 21.59
N ALA A 113 -33.00 -14.59 20.97
CA ALA A 113 -33.87 -13.64 21.65
C ALA A 113 -35.31 -13.70 21.16
N ASP A 114 -36.21 -14.12 22.05
CA ASP A 114 -37.64 -14.26 21.78
C ASP A 114 -38.47 -14.17 23.08
N SER A 115 -39.79 -14.07 22.94
CA SER A 115 -40.75 -14.20 24.03
C SER A 115 -41.15 -15.67 24.21
N ILE A 116 -41.08 -16.19 25.43
CA ILE A 116 -41.48 -17.58 25.77
C ILE A 116 -43.00 -17.78 25.95
N CYS A 117 -43.75 -16.68 25.98
CA CYS A 117 -45.18 -16.65 26.19
C CYS A 117 -45.77 -15.50 25.36
N THR A 118 -47.09 -15.35 25.36
CA THR A 118 -47.80 -14.14 24.87
C THR A 118 -47.43 -12.83 25.58
N THR A 119 -46.38 -12.83 26.43
CA THR A 119 -45.82 -11.62 27.02
C THR A 119 -45.11 -10.80 25.95
N THR A 120 -45.28 -9.48 25.98
CA THR A 120 -44.57 -8.57 25.06
C THR A 120 -43.09 -8.42 25.37
N ARG A 121 -42.55 -9.11 26.39
CA ARG A 121 -41.15 -8.98 26.81
C ARG A 121 -40.35 -10.13 26.21
N LYS A 122 -39.38 -9.79 25.36
CA LYS A 122 -38.40 -10.77 24.90
C LYS A 122 -37.35 -11.02 25.96
N LEU A 123 -36.92 -12.27 26.03
CA LEU A 123 -35.81 -12.74 26.85
C LEU A 123 -34.60 -12.99 25.94
N ILE A 124 -33.41 -12.76 26.47
CA ILE A 124 -32.15 -13.00 25.78
C ILE A 124 -31.53 -14.26 26.37
N PHE A 125 -31.29 -15.26 25.53
CA PHE A 125 -30.71 -16.54 25.90
C PHE A 125 -29.27 -16.58 25.43
N THR A 126 -28.34 -16.82 26.35
CA THR A 126 -26.91 -16.81 26.05
C THR A 126 -26.27 -18.10 26.55
N SER A 127 -25.64 -18.87 25.66
CA SER A 127 -24.87 -20.02 26.11
C SER A 127 -23.42 -19.65 26.34
N CYS A 128 -22.91 -19.89 27.54
CA CYS A 128 -21.50 -19.79 27.88
C CYS A 128 -20.86 -21.16 27.77
N CYS A 129 -20.01 -21.38 26.77
CA CYS A 129 -19.20 -22.59 26.68
C CYS A 129 -17.87 -22.44 27.43
N TYR A 130 -17.65 -23.34 28.37
CA TYR A 130 -16.44 -23.46 29.17
C TYR A 130 -15.56 -24.55 28.57
N CYS A 131 -14.44 -24.13 27.99
CA CYS A 131 -13.38 -25.02 27.53
C CYS A 131 -13.78 -26.08 26.48
N GLY A 132 -14.88 -25.89 25.76
CA GLY A 132 -15.35 -26.89 24.80
C GLY A 132 -16.00 -28.13 25.43
N THR A 133 -16.00 -28.25 26.76
CA THR A 133 -16.43 -29.45 27.49
C THR A 133 -17.78 -29.30 28.13
N SER A 134 -18.18 -28.09 28.51
CA SER A 134 -19.48 -27.86 29.13
C SER A 134 -20.04 -26.47 28.86
N SER A 135 -21.36 -26.32 28.97
CA SER A 135 -22.08 -25.07 28.78
C SER A 135 -23.06 -24.77 29.92
N ILE A 136 -23.37 -23.50 30.11
CA ILE A 136 -24.51 -23.03 30.90
C ILE A 136 -25.29 -22.06 30.02
N ILE A 137 -26.61 -22.17 29.99
CA ILE A 137 -27.47 -21.18 29.31
C ILE A 137 -27.92 -20.16 30.35
N ARG A 138 -27.75 -18.88 30.05
CA ARG A 138 -28.17 -17.79 30.92
C ARG A 138 -29.28 -17.00 30.25
N VAL A 139 -30.36 -16.80 30.99
CA VAL A 139 -31.57 -16.09 30.55
C VAL A 139 -31.53 -14.67 31.11
N HIS A 140 -31.65 -13.68 30.25
CA HIS A 140 -31.57 -12.27 30.60
C HIS A 140 -32.83 -11.54 30.12
N ASN A 141 -33.14 -10.41 30.75
CA ASN A 141 -34.13 -9.49 30.19
C ASN A 141 -33.51 -8.59 29.10
N SER A 142 -34.33 -7.74 28.47
CA SER A 142 -33.88 -6.80 27.43
C SER A 142 -32.85 -5.78 27.91
N GLU A 143 -32.77 -5.48 29.20
CA GLU A 143 -31.71 -4.64 29.79
C GLU A 143 -30.44 -5.44 30.16
N GLY A 144 -30.36 -6.71 29.78
CA GLY A 144 -29.23 -7.61 30.02
C GLY A 144 -29.06 -8.01 31.50
N VAL A 145 -30.10 -7.91 32.32
CA VAL A 145 -30.09 -8.38 33.72
C VAL A 145 -30.33 -9.88 33.74
N LEU A 146 -29.42 -10.64 34.36
CA LEU A 146 -29.57 -12.08 34.56
C LEU A 146 -30.82 -12.39 35.39
N LEU A 147 -31.71 -13.20 34.84
CA LEU A 147 -32.92 -13.68 35.49
C LEU A 147 -32.75 -15.11 36.02
N GLN A 148 -32.19 -15.99 35.18
CA GLN A 148 -32.11 -17.42 35.45
C GLN A 148 -30.91 -18.05 34.73
N GLU A 149 -30.41 -19.15 35.26
CA GLU A 149 -29.46 -20.04 34.59
C GLU A 149 -30.11 -21.42 34.40
N LEU A 150 -29.91 -22.01 33.23
CA LEU A 150 -30.40 -23.33 32.86
C LEU A 150 -29.22 -24.31 32.80
N TYR A 151 -29.46 -25.49 33.34
CA TYR A 151 -28.49 -26.54 33.54
C TYR A 151 -28.95 -27.82 32.86
N ASN A 152 -28.07 -28.81 32.77
CA ASN A 152 -28.45 -30.20 32.57
C ASN A 152 -28.61 -30.89 33.94
N ASP A 153 -29.07 -32.13 33.94
CA ASP A 153 -29.22 -32.96 35.13
C ASP A 153 -28.19 -34.12 35.12
N ASP A 154 -27.61 -34.44 36.30
CA ASP A 154 -26.71 -35.58 36.50
C ASP A 154 -27.42 -36.96 36.48
N GLY A 155 -28.74 -36.96 36.28
CA GLY A 155 -29.60 -38.14 36.31
C GLY A 155 -30.13 -38.45 37.71
N MET A 156 -29.79 -37.63 38.71
CA MET A 156 -30.34 -37.69 40.07
C MET A 156 -31.19 -36.44 40.41
N GLY A 157 -31.43 -35.56 39.45
CA GLY A 157 -32.13 -34.29 39.60
C GLY A 157 -31.22 -33.12 40.03
N ASN A 158 -29.90 -33.27 40.00
CA ASN A 158 -28.99 -32.19 40.40
C ASN A 158 -28.52 -31.39 39.18
N PRO A 159 -28.50 -30.03 39.27
CA PRO A 159 -28.02 -29.20 38.18
C PRO A 159 -26.52 -29.40 37.96
N VAL A 160 -26.17 -29.78 36.74
CA VAL A 160 -24.81 -29.86 36.22
C VAL A 160 -24.71 -29.08 34.92
N ASN A 161 -23.50 -28.66 34.55
CA ASN A 161 -23.32 -27.99 33.28
C ASN A 161 -23.73 -28.92 32.12
N ILE A 162 -24.30 -28.32 31.08
CA ILE A 162 -24.62 -29.00 29.83
C ILE A 162 -23.32 -29.60 29.27
N THR A 163 -23.34 -30.86 28.85
CA THR A 163 -22.13 -31.51 28.30
C THR A 163 -21.90 -31.03 26.87
N GLY A 164 -20.70 -30.54 26.57
CA GLY A 164 -20.35 -29.91 25.30
C GLY A 164 -20.78 -28.44 25.19
N CYS A 165 -20.32 -27.74 24.14
CA CYS A 165 -20.81 -26.40 23.84
C CYS A 165 -22.20 -26.46 23.21
N VAL A 166 -23.13 -25.63 23.68
CA VAL A 166 -24.37 -25.35 22.93
C VAL A 166 -24.02 -24.51 21.71
N ARG A 167 -24.38 -24.98 20.51
CA ARG A 167 -24.12 -24.33 19.22
C ARG A 167 -25.32 -23.56 18.67
N LYS A 168 -26.52 -23.97 19.06
CA LYS A 168 -27.78 -23.35 18.60
C LYS A 168 -28.78 -23.33 19.75
N ILE A 169 -29.51 -22.23 19.85
CA ILE A 169 -30.68 -22.09 20.71
C ILE A 169 -31.84 -21.73 19.80
N LEU A 170 -32.91 -22.52 19.84
CA LEU A 170 -34.16 -22.24 19.15
C LEU A 170 -35.24 -21.98 20.20
N ILE A 171 -36.18 -21.09 19.88
CA ILE A 171 -37.31 -20.77 20.73
C ILE A 171 -38.54 -20.87 19.85
N SER A 172 -39.35 -21.90 20.06
CA SER A 172 -40.55 -22.16 19.26
C SER A 172 -41.58 -22.85 20.12
N ASP A 173 -42.84 -22.54 19.85
CA ASP A 173 -44.01 -23.30 20.29
C ASP A 173 -44.04 -24.61 19.51
N ILE A 174 -43.68 -25.72 20.16
CA ILE A 174 -43.59 -27.05 19.53
C ILE A 174 -44.77 -27.96 19.83
N ASP A 175 -45.51 -27.72 20.92
CA ASP A 175 -46.66 -28.55 21.32
C ASP A 175 -48.02 -27.85 21.12
N ALA A 176 -48.00 -26.68 20.45
CA ALA A 176 -49.16 -25.85 20.11
C ALA A 176 -49.94 -25.35 21.34
N ASP A 177 -49.27 -25.19 22.49
CA ASP A 177 -49.90 -24.72 23.72
C ASP A 177 -49.90 -23.18 23.88
N ASN A 178 -49.36 -22.45 22.88
CA ASN A 178 -49.13 -21.00 22.83
C ASN A 178 -47.98 -20.48 23.72
N CYS A 179 -47.18 -21.37 24.28
CA CYS A 179 -45.89 -21.07 24.87
C CYS A 179 -44.78 -21.55 23.96
N LYS A 180 -43.59 -20.98 24.15
CA LYS A 180 -42.43 -21.39 23.37
C LYS A 180 -41.45 -22.12 24.25
N GLU A 181 -41.01 -23.26 23.76
CA GLU A 181 -40.04 -24.12 24.38
C GLU A 181 -38.65 -23.64 24.00
N ILE A 182 -37.67 -23.92 24.87
CA ILE A 182 -36.28 -23.62 24.56
C ILE A 182 -35.60 -24.91 24.17
N ILE A 183 -35.12 -24.95 22.93
CA ILE A 183 -34.39 -26.09 22.38
C ILE A 183 -32.91 -25.72 22.33
N ALA A 184 -32.12 -26.34 23.18
CA ALA A 184 -30.68 -26.15 23.22
C ALA A 184 -29.96 -27.33 22.57
N VAL A 185 -29.14 -27.03 21.57
CA VAL A 185 -28.48 -28.03 20.74
C VAL A 185 -26.97 -27.99 20.99
N THR A 186 -26.41 -29.14 21.36
CA THR A 186 -24.96 -29.35 21.43
C THR A 186 -24.49 -30.23 20.27
N ASN A 187 -23.20 -30.56 20.19
CA ASN A 187 -22.71 -31.49 19.17
C ASN A 187 -23.25 -32.91 19.32
N LEU A 188 -23.77 -33.28 20.48
CA LEU A 188 -24.03 -34.67 20.87
C LEU A 188 -25.42 -34.89 21.49
N ASP A 189 -26.18 -33.82 21.73
CA ASP A 189 -27.39 -33.88 22.55
C ASP A 189 -28.31 -32.71 22.22
N ILE A 190 -29.60 -32.95 22.41
CA ILE A 190 -30.70 -32.00 22.28
C ILE A 190 -31.40 -31.94 23.62
N LEU A 191 -31.63 -30.73 24.12
CA LEU A 191 -32.24 -30.46 25.40
C LEU A 191 -33.46 -29.58 25.17
N ILE A 192 -34.64 -30.02 25.61
CA ILE A 192 -35.87 -29.23 25.55
C ILE A 192 -36.23 -28.77 26.96
N TYR A 193 -36.42 -27.48 27.14
CA TYR A 193 -36.98 -26.89 28.37
C TYR A 193 -38.42 -26.47 28.07
N ASP A 194 -39.35 -27.31 28.52
CA ASP A 194 -40.80 -27.12 28.40
C ASP A 194 -41.26 -25.98 29.31
N THR A 195 -41.81 -24.91 28.72
CA THR A 195 -42.16 -23.69 29.44
C THR A 195 -43.55 -23.81 30.05
N ASP A 196 -43.70 -23.59 31.37
CA ASP A 196 -45.03 -23.62 31.99
C ASP A 196 -45.88 -22.41 31.56
N CYS A 197 -46.84 -22.65 30.68
CA CYS A 197 -47.76 -21.63 30.18
C CYS A 197 -48.55 -20.87 31.23
N ASN A 198 -48.79 -21.45 32.40
CA ASN A 198 -49.63 -20.80 33.41
C ASN A 198 -48.90 -19.62 34.08
N ASN A 199 -47.57 -19.66 34.11
CA ASN A 199 -46.74 -18.69 34.83
C ASN A 199 -45.56 -18.14 34.03
N CYS A 200 -45.35 -18.62 32.79
CA CYS A 200 -44.24 -18.24 31.93
C CYS A 200 -42.88 -18.47 32.61
N THR A 201 -42.72 -19.62 33.26
CA THR A 201 -41.46 -20.00 33.90
C THR A 201 -40.79 -21.12 33.13
N ILE A 202 -39.47 -21.00 33.03
CA ILE A 202 -38.62 -22.00 32.38
C ILE A 202 -38.10 -22.94 33.47
N PRO A 203 -38.23 -24.26 33.33
CA PRO A 203 -37.64 -25.20 34.29
C PRO A 203 -36.11 -25.06 34.30
N MET A 204 -35.50 -25.23 35.47
CA MET A 204 -34.04 -25.12 35.61
C MET A 204 -33.29 -26.27 34.92
N LEU A 205 -33.95 -27.42 34.76
CA LEU A 205 -33.44 -28.64 34.15
C LEU A 205 -34.27 -28.93 32.88
N PRO A 206 -33.70 -29.58 31.86
CA PRO A 206 -34.43 -29.95 30.66
C PRO A 206 -35.54 -30.95 31.00
N THR A 207 -36.68 -30.78 30.33
CA THR A 207 -37.83 -31.69 30.40
C THR A 207 -37.55 -32.95 29.59
N TYR A 208 -36.99 -32.78 28.38
CA TYR A 208 -36.64 -33.87 27.48
C TYR A 208 -35.17 -33.79 27.06
N ARG A 209 -34.53 -34.96 26.89
CA ARG A 209 -33.13 -35.08 26.46
C ARG A 209 -32.96 -36.20 25.44
N ALA A 210 -32.32 -35.93 24.31
CA ALA A 210 -32.07 -36.95 23.29
C ALA A 210 -31.21 -38.10 23.84
N ARG A 211 -30.25 -37.83 24.74
CA ARG A 211 -29.45 -38.87 25.41
C ARG A 211 -30.23 -39.84 26.30
N ASP A 212 -31.47 -39.53 26.67
CA ASP A 212 -32.31 -40.42 27.47
C ASP A 212 -33.12 -41.40 26.59
N LEU A 213 -33.19 -41.14 25.28
CA LEU A 213 -33.83 -42.02 24.31
C LEU A 213 -33.10 -43.37 24.18
N PRO A 214 -33.77 -44.44 23.73
CA PRO A 214 -33.11 -45.67 23.31
C PRO A 214 -32.02 -45.39 22.28
N LEU A 215 -30.90 -46.13 22.32
CA LEU A 215 -29.74 -45.86 21.46
C LEU A 215 -30.08 -45.84 19.94
N ALA A 216 -31.08 -46.61 19.52
CA ALA A 216 -31.54 -46.66 18.13
C ALA A 216 -32.26 -45.36 17.69
N ASP A 217 -32.81 -44.61 18.64
CA ASP A 217 -33.68 -43.47 18.39
C ASP A 217 -32.93 -42.14 18.59
N ARG A 218 -31.66 -42.19 18.98
CA ARG A 218 -30.82 -41.00 19.16
C ARG A 218 -30.32 -40.49 17.81
N PRO A 219 -30.07 -39.18 17.67
CA PRO A 219 -29.33 -38.66 16.54
C PRO A 219 -27.97 -39.35 16.48
N SER A 220 -27.56 -39.79 15.30
CA SER A 220 -26.26 -40.45 15.15
C SER A 220 -25.15 -39.43 14.88
N GLY A 221 -23.99 -39.63 15.49
CA GLY A 221 -22.81 -38.80 15.23
C GLY A 221 -22.87 -37.38 15.80
N MET A 222 -22.36 -36.41 15.02
CA MET A 222 -22.32 -34.99 15.39
C MET A 222 -23.56 -34.29 14.84
N ILE A 223 -24.26 -33.53 15.68
CA ILE A 223 -25.36 -32.66 15.22
C ILE A 223 -24.75 -31.42 14.53
N TYR A 224 -25.14 -31.19 13.28
CA TYR A 224 -24.68 -30.08 12.46
C TYR A 224 -25.70 -28.94 12.38
N ASP A 225 -26.98 -29.28 12.25
CA ASP A 225 -28.07 -28.30 12.19
C ASP A 225 -29.36 -28.87 12.78
N VAL A 226 -30.24 -27.98 13.24
CA VAL A 226 -31.57 -28.33 13.79
C VAL A 226 -32.55 -27.24 13.38
N ILE A 227 -33.71 -27.64 12.87
CA ILE A 227 -34.83 -26.73 12.59
C ILE A 227 -36.08 -27.24 13.32
N VAL A 228 -37.05 -26.34 13.49
CA VAL A 228 -38.39 -26.68 13.94
C VAL A 228 -39.32 -26.41 12.78
N VAL A 229 -40.14 -27.38 12.43
CA VAL A 229 -41.06 -27.28 11.30
C VAL A 229 -42.42 -27.85 11.71
N SER A 230 -43.47 -27.42 11.03
CA SER A 230 -44.79 -28.01 11.15
C SER A 230 -45.04 -28.80 9.89
N PHE A 231 -45.16 -30.12 9.99
CA PHE A 231 -45.64 -30.94 8.88
C PHE A 231 -47.16 -31.06 8.88
N ASP A 232 -47.84 -30.80 10.00
CA ASP A 232 -49.29 -30.97 10.08
C ASP A 232 -50.06 -29.74 9.57
N ASP A 233 -51.12 -30.00 8.80
CA ASP A 233 -52.10 -29.04 8.27
C ASP A 233 -53.23 -28.72 9.27
N ASP A 234 -53.20 -29.31 10.47
CA ASP A 234 -54.15 -29.05 11.53
C ASP A 234 -54.20 -27.57 11.95
N ALA A 235 -55.31 -27.17 12.57
CA ALA A 235 -55.55 -25.76 12.93
C ALA A 235 -54.59 -25.22 14.01
N ASP A 236 -54.04 -26.12 14.84
CA ASP A 236 -53.08 -25.86 15.91
C ASP A 236 -52.01 -26.97 15.84
N PRO A 237 -51.19 -27.01 14.78
CA PRO A 237 -50.33 -28.16 14.51
C PRO A 237 -49.14 -28.12 15.46
N ALA A 238 -48.89 -29.26 16.11
CA ALA A 238 -47.64 -29.48 16.81
C ALA A 238 -46.49 -29.39 15.80
N LYS A 239 -45.34 -28.88 16.25
CA LYS A 239 -44.16 -28.77 15.40
C LYS A 239 -43.16 -29.85 15.73
N GLU A 240 -42.61 -30.44 14.69
CA GLU A 240 -41.56 -31.42 14.77
C GLU A 240 -40.16 -30.78 14.80
N ILE A 241 -39.23 -31.49 15.43
CA ILE A 241 -37.83 -31.12 15.54
C ILE A 241 -37.03 -31.97 14.55
N VAL A 242 -36.49 -31.31 13.53
CA VAL A 242 -35.71 -31.95 12.48
C VAL A 242 -34.23 -31.76 12.78
N VAL A 243 -33.48 -32.86 12.82
CA VAL A 243 -32.08 -32.90 13.24
C VAL A 243 -31.21 -33.43 12.12
N ALA A 244 -30.28 -32.60 11.67
CA ALA A 244 -29.24 -32.96 10.70
C ALA A 244 -27.96 -33.40 11.43
N ALA A 245 -27.62 -34.68 11.33
CA ALA A 245 -26.45 -35.29 11.94
C ALA A 245 -25.75 -36.27 10.96
N ASP A 246 -25.23 -37.43 11.42
CA ASP A 246 -24.78 -38.48 10.48
C ASP A 246 -25.99 -39.10 9.71
N ASP A 247 -27.19 -38.90 10.23
CA ASP A 247 -28.50 -39.19 9.66
C ASP A 247 -29.41 -37.95 9.72
N LEU A 248 -30.59 -38.03 9.08
CA LEU A 248 -31.67 -37.08 9.29
C LEU A 248 -32.76 -37.74 10.14
N THR A 249 -33.06 -37.16 11.30
CA THR A 249 -34.08 -37.66 12.23
C THR A 249 -35.10 -36.58 12.53
N VAL A 250 -36.37 -36.98 12.60
CA VAL A 250 -37.49 -36.10 12.95
C VAL A 250 -38.10 -36.59 14.26
N TYR A 251 -38.27 -35.66 15.18
CA TYR A 251 -38.81 -35.91 16.50
C TYR A 251 -40.09 -35.12 16.72
N GLU A 252 -41.00 -35.69 17.50
CA GLU A 252 -42.12 -34.98 18.11
C GLU A 252 -41.62 -34.01 19.20
N ASP A 253 -42.56 -33.25 19.77
CA ASP A 253 -42.34 -32.27 20.84
C ASP A 253 -41.69 -32.88 22.11
N ASP A 254 -41.99 -34.14 22.40
CA ASP A 254 -41.46 -34.89 23.56
C ASP A 254 -40.15 -35.67 23.28
N LEU A 255 -39.54 -35.43 22.11
CA LEU A 255 -38.40 -36.19 21.56
C LEU A 255 -38.70 -37.67 21.22
N THR A 256 -39.97 -38.06 21.08
CA THR A 256 -40.30 -39.35 20.45
C THR A 256 -39.87 -39.30 18.98
N LEU A 257 -39.11 -40.31 18.54
CA LEU A 257 -38.70 -40.40 17.14
C LEU A 257 -39.94 -40.66 16.26
N LYS A 258 -40.28 -39.72 15.38
CA LYS A 258 -41.34 -39.84 14.38
C LYS A 258 -40.85 -40.74 13.24
N TRP A 259 -39.77 -40.32 12.58
CA TRP A 259 -39.12 -41.10 11.54
C TRP A 259 -37.65 -40.73 11.38
N LYS A 260 -36.94 -41.54 10.60
CA LYS A 260 -35.51 -41.39 10.30
C LYS A 260 -35.23 -41.71 8.85
N TYR A 261 -34.46 -40.86 8.19
CA TYR A 261 -33.94 -41.10 6.86
C TYR A 261 -32.46 -41.46 6.94
N GLU A 262 -32.15 -42.74 6.67
CA GLU A 262 -30.78 -43.25 6.71
C GLU A 262 -29.99 -42.78 5.49
N ILE A 263 -28.95 -42.03 5.78
CA ILE A 263 -27.98 -41.53 4.80
C ILE A 263 -26.65 -42.26 5.00
N ASP A 264 -25.78 -42.30 3.99
CA ASP A 264 -24.44 -42.89 4.12
C ASP A 264 -23.69 -42.24 5.29
N PRO A 265 -23.38 -42.95 6.39
CA PRO A 265 -22.74 -42.36 7.56
C PRO A 265 -21.34 -41.81 7.28
N ALA A 266 -20.72 -42.19 6.16
CA ALA A 266 -19.46 -41.58 5.71
C ALA A 266 -19.64 -40.13 5.22
N ARG A 267 -20.88 -39.65 5.11
CA ARG A 267 -21.29 -38.37 4.55
C ARG A 267 -22.43 -37.79 5.41
N PRO A 268 -22.11 -36.99 6.43
CA PRO A 268 -23.13 -36.46 7.31
C PRO A 268 -23.99 -35.39 6.62
N VAL A 269 -25.23 -35.26 7.09
CA VAL A 269 -26.13 -34.16 6.79
C VAL A 269 -25.62 -32.91 7.47
N ARG A 270 -25.34 -31.86 6.69
CA ARG A 270 -24.75 -30.62 7.22
C ARG A 270 -25.75 -29.52 7.48
N THR A 271 -26.87 -29.53 6.76
CA THR A 271 -27.80 -28.42 6.70
C THR A 271 -29.15 -28.95 6.25
N VAL A 272 -30.20 -28.37 6.81
CA VAL A 272 -31.58 -28.70 6.45
C VAL A 272 -32.39 -27.41 6.39
N PHE A 273 -33.34 -27.36 5.47
CA PHE A 273 -34.29 -26.27 5.35
C PHE A 273 -35.64 -26.85 4.98
N ALA A 274 -36.72 -26.26 5.48
CA ALA A 274 -38.06 -26.69 5.15
C ALA A 274 -38.76 -25.62 4.32
N TYR A 275 -39.40 -26.04 3.22
CA TYR A 275 -40.10 -25.14 2.32
C TYR A 275 -41.08 -25.94 1.47
N ASP A 276 -42.26 -25.39 1.25
CA ASP A 276 -43.24 -25.91 0.30
C ASP A 276 -42.77 -25.65 -1.15
N VAL A 277 -42.29 -26.72 -1.79
CA VAL A 277 -41.62 -26.72 -3.09
C VAL A 277 -42.60 -26.98 -4.23
N ASP A 278 -43.65 -27.77 -4.02
CA ASP A 278 -44.57 -28.19 -5.08
C ASP A 278 -45.90 -27.43 -5.11
N SER A 279 -46.28 -26.71 -4.04
CA SER A 279 -47.67 -26.32 -3.74
C SER A 279 -48.69 -26.41 -4.87
N ASP A 280 -49.52 -27.42 -4.69
CA ASP A 280 -50.93 -27.62 -4.94
C ASP A 280 -51.83 -26.44 -5.43
N THR A 281 -51.63 -25.18 -5.02
CA THR A 281 -52.69 -24.14 -5.17
C THR A 281 -52.74 -23.35 -6.49
N ALA A 282 -51.79 -23.49 -7.43
CA ALA A 282 -51.69 -22.56 -8.58
C ALA A 282 -52.30 -23.04 -9.93
N ALA A 283 -52.99 -24.19 -9.97
CA ALA A 283 -53.77 -24.74 -11.10
C ALA A 283 -53.04 -25.64 -12.13
N HIS A 284 -53.00 -26.96 -11.86
CA HIS A 284 -53.34 -28.12 -12.73
C HIS A 284 -52.44 -29.39 -12.60
N GLU A 285 -53.09 -30.48 -12.17
CA GLU A 285 -53.24 -31.83 -12.79
C GLU A 285 -52.09 -32.84 -12.87
N ILE A 286 -50.89 -32.57 -12.36
CA ILE A 286 -49.89 -33.66 -12.16
C ILE A 286 -49.65 -33.99 -10.69
N ASP A 287 -50.05 -33.11 -9.77
CA ASP A 287 -50.10 -33.45 -8.35
C ASP A 287 -51.52 -33.78 -7.91
N GLN A 288 -51.66 -34.84 -7.12
CA GLN A 288 -52.93 -35.24 -6.50
C GLN A 288 -53.03 -34.79 -5.03
N ASP A 289 -51.99 -34.16 -4.49
CA ASP A 289 -51.96 -33.70 -3.10
C ASP A 289 -52.37 -32.22 -2.96
N PRO A 290 -53.35 -31.90 -2.09
CA PRO A 290 -53.83 -30.55 -1.80
C PRO A 290 -53.41 -30.02 -0.42
N ASP A 291 -52.29 -30.47 0.13
CA ASP A 291 -51.79 -30.13 1.46
C ASP A 291 -50.75 -28.99 1.42
N LEU A 292 -50.66 -28.22 2.51
CA LEU A 292 -49.74 -27.07 2.65
C LEU A 292 -48.41 -27.47 3.32
N GLU A 293 -48.08 -28.77 3.29
CA GLU A 293 -46.96 -29.35 4.00
C GLU A 293 -45.61 -28.95 3.38
N PRO A 294 -44.62 -28.50 4.17
CA PRO A 294 -43.31 -28.16 3.66
C PRO A 294 -42.43 -29.41 3.46
N GLU A 295 -41.77 -29.52 2.32
CA GLU A 295 -40.73 -30.54 2.14
C GLU A 295 -39.41 -30.17 2.81
N LEU A 296 -38.62 -31.21 3.11
CA LEU A 296 -37.28 -31.03 3.62
C LEU A 296 -36.25 -31.02 2.51
N ILE A 297 -35.54 -29.90 2.42
CA ILE A 297 -34.37 -29.76 1.58
C ILE A 297 -33.14 -30.07 2.43
N VAL A 298 -32.38 -31.08 2.02
CA VAL A 298 -31.32 -31.68 2.82
C VAL A 298 -30.00 -31.60 2.08
N GLY A 299 -28.98 -31.00 2.69
CA GLY A 299 -27.63 -30.95 2.16
C GLY A 299 -26.71 -31.96 2.84
N GLU A 300 -26.23 -32.95 2.10
CA GLU A 300 -25.31 -33.98 2.61
C GLU A 300 -24.16 -34.22 1.64
N SER A 301 -22.94 -33.92 2.10
CA SER A 301 -21.72 -34.00 1.29
C SER A 301 -21.99 -33.53 -0.15
N TRP A 302 -21.84 -34.36 -1.18
CA TRP A 302 -21.98 -33.96 -2.59
C TRP A 302 -23.41 -34.01 -3.13
N TYR A 303 -24.41 -34.11 -2.27
CA TYR A 303 -25.81 -34.30 -2.66
C TYR A 303 -26.72 -33.30 -1.96
N LEU A 304 -27.73 -32.91 -2.72
CA LEU A 304 -28.90 -32.19 -2.27
C LEU A 304 -30.10 -33.12 -2.47
N TYR A 305 -30.90 -33.31 -1.43
CA TYR A 305 -32.13 -34.10 -1.49
C TYR A 305 -33.32 -33.21 -1.21
N VAL A 306 -34.46 -33.57 -1.78
CA VAL A 306 -35.76 -33.11 -1.32
C VAL A 306 -36.53 -34.33 -0.85
N LEU A 307 -36.88 -34.32 0.44
CA LEU A 307 -37.65 -35.36 1.09
C LEU A 307 -39.06 -34.84 1.35
N ASP A 308 -40.02 -35.66 0.96
CA ASP A 308 -41.42 -35.54 1.29
C ASP A 308 -41.72 -36.28 2.59
N ASN A 309 -42.74 -35.82 3.31
CA ASN A 309 -43.25 -36.49 4.51
C ASN A 309 -44.33 -37.54 4.18
N ILE A 310 -44.86 -37.57 2.95
CA ILE A 310 -46.01 -38.41 2.58
C ILE A 310 -45.63 -39.69 1.82
N GLU A 311 -46.19 -40.82 2.29
CA GLU A 311 -46.25 -42.08 1.53
C GLU A 311 -47.30 -41.95 0.42
N HIS A 312 -46.89 -42.07 -0.85
CA HIS A 312 -47.78 -42.01 -2.03
C HIS A 312 -49.01 -42.95 -1.90
N GLY A 313 -50.11 -42.43 -1.37
CA GLY A 313 -51.41 -43.09 -1.30
C GLY A 313 -51.89 -43.57 0.07
N ASP A 314 -51.18 -43.31 1.17
CA ASP A 314 -51.73 -43.43 2.53
C ASP A 314 -52.07 -42.03 3.07
N THR A 315 -53.31 -41.83 3.51
CA THR A 315 -53.78 -40.55 4.09
C THR A 315 -53.79 -40.61 5.61
N ASP A 316 -53.20 -41.65 6.21
CA ASP A 316 -53.03 -41.77 7.64
C ASP A 316 -51.72 -41.06 8.04
N PRO A 317 -51.78 -39.88 8.67
CA PRO A 317 -50.58 -39.11 9.08
C PRO A 317 -49.74 -39.85 10.14
N THR A 318 -50.19 -41.01 10.62
CA THR A 318 -49.40 -41.87 11.51
C THR A 318 -48.44 -42.81 10.76
N ASN A 319 -48.52 -42.87 9.43
CA ASN A 319 -47.64 -43.68 8.57
C ASN A 319 -46.63 -42.83 7.77
N ASP A 320 -46.33 -41.61 8.23
CA ASP A 320 -45.33 -40.73 7.63
C ASP A 320 -43.96 -41.42 7.54
N GLU A 321 -43.61 -41.91 6.36
CA GLU A 321 -42.27 -42.40 6.03
C GLU A 321 -41.59 -41.39 5.09
N PRO A 322 -40.32 -41.01 5.35
CA PRO A 322 -39.63 -40.05 4.52
C PRO A 322 -39.46 -40.59 3.10
N ASN A 323 -40.02 -39.89 2.13
CA ASN A 323 -39.98 -40.29 0.72
C ASN A 323 -39.07 -39.34 -0.07
N LEU A 324 -38.11 -39.91 -0.79
CA LEU A 324 -37.21 -39.12 -1.63
C LEU A 324 -37.96 -38.64 -2.89
N LYS A 325 -38.27 -37.34 -3.01
CA LYS A 325 -38.81 -36.77 -4.26
C LYS A 325 -37.77 -36.82 -5.37
N TRP A 326 -36.58 -36.28 -5.09
CA TRP A 326 -35.45 -36.30 -6.02
C TRP A 326 -34.13 -35.93 -5.31
N GLU A 327 -33.03 -36.21 -6.00
CA GLU A 327 -31.68 -35.84 -5.57
C GLU A 327 -30.93 -35.10 -6.68
N TYR A 328 -29.98 -34.25 -6.29
CA TYR A 328 -29.08 -33.55 -7.21
C TYR A 328 -27.64 -33.60 -6.70
N SER A 329 -26.69 -33.96 -7.57
CA SER A 329 -25.28 -34.03 -7.20
C SER A 329 -24.53 -32.73 -7.50
N THR A 330 -23.86 -32.19 -6.49
CA THR A 330 -22.92 -31.06 -6.55
C THR A 330 -21.45 -31.49 -6.66
N SER A 331 -21.20 -32.80 -6.86
CA SER A 331 -19.87 -33.40 -6.89
C SER A 331 -18.88 -32.61 -7.78
N PRO A 332 -17.66 -32.34 -7.29
CA PRO A 332 -17.02 -32.95 -6.12
C PRO A 332 -17.10 -32.12 -4.83
N TYR A 333 -18.05 -31.17 -4.73
CA TYR A 333 -18.08 -30.20 -3.62
C TYR A 333 -19.13 -30.54 -2.58
N ASP A 334 -18.78 -30.38 -1.31
CA ASP A 334 -19.75 -30.56 -0.22
C ASP A 334 -20.76 -29.41 -0.19
N VAL A 335 -22.04 -29.73 -0.04
CA VAL A 335 -23.14 -28.81 0.25
C VAL A 335 -22.99 -28.31 1.68
N ASN A 336 -22.76 -27.02 1.82
CA ASN A 336 -22.51 -26.36 3.10
C ASN A 336 -23.76 -25.68 3.67
N CYS A 337 -24.68 -25.23 2.80
CA CYS A 337 -25.93 -24.59 3.18
C CYS A 337 -26.98 -24.83 2.10
N VAL A 338 -28.23 -24.89 2.52
CA VAL A 338 -29.40 -24.98 1.64
C VAL A 338 -30.41 -23.89 2.01
N TYR A 339 -31.18 -23.45 1.03
CA TYR A 339 -32.23 -22.46 1.18
C TYR A 339 -33.26 -22.67 0.08
N ALA A 340 -34.53 -22.35 0.33
CA ALA A 340 -35.55 -22.32 -0.72
C ALA A 340 -36.44 -21.10 -0.60
N GLY A 341 -36.91 -20.62 -1.75
CA GLY A 341 -37.68 -19.41 -1.84
C GLY A 341 -37.84 -18.90 -3.27
N LYS A 342 -38.49 -17.75 -3.40
CA LYS A 342 -38.66 -17.05 -4.67
C LYS A 342 -37.34 -16.41 -5.10
N PHE A 343 -36.88 -16.70 -6.33
CA PHE A 343 -35.70 -16.06 -6.92
C PHE A 343 -35.81 -15.96 -8.47
N VAL A 344 -35.48 -17.02 -9.22
CA VAL A 344 -35.67 -17.07 -10.68
C VAL A 344 -37.13 -17.35 -11.06
N GLY A 345 -37.76 -18.23 -10.30
CA GLY A 345 -39.16 -18.58 -10.34
C GLY A 345 -39.81 -18.39 -8.96
N PRO A 346 -41.09 -18.79 -8.83
CA PRO A 346 -41.82 -18.66 -7.56
C PRO A 346 -41.27 -19.57 -6.47
N ARG A 347 -40.72 -20.73 -6.84
CA ARG A 347 -40.16 -21.74 -5.94
C ARG A 347 -38.85 -22.24 -6.53
N ASN A 348 -37.74 -21.86 -5.89
CA ASN A 348 -36.43 -22.35 -6.23
C ASN A 348 -35.76 -22.93 -5.01
N ILE A 349 -35.00 -23.99 -5.23
CA ILE A 349 -34.11 -24.54 -4.23
C ILE A 349 -32.70 -24.10 -4.57
N MET A 350 -31.99 -23.64 -3.57
CA MET A 350 -30.68 -23.04 -3.69
C MET A 350 -29.73 -23.74 -2.74
N CYS A 351 -28.56 -24.14 -3.23
CA CYS A 351 -27.53 -24.73 -2.38
C CYS A 351 -26.15 -24.14 -2.66
N GLY A 352 -25.36 -23.97 -1.60
CA GLY A 352 -23.99 -23.52 -1.66
C GLY A 352 -23.05 -24.70 -1.50
N ALA A 353 -22.17 -24.94 -2.48
CA ALA A 353 -21.13 -25.97 -2.39
C ALA A 353 -19.79 -25.42 -2.87
N ALA A 354 -18.77 -25.43 -2.01
CA ALA A 354 -17.55 -24.66 -2.19
C ALA A 354 -17.88 -23.19 -2.54
N SER A 355 -17.33 -22.63 -3.62
CA SER A 355 -17.65 -21.26 -4.08
C SER A 355 -18.82 -21.19 -5.06
N MET A 356 -19.51 -22.30 -5.30
CA MET A 356 -20.60 -22.38 -6.28
C MET A 356 -21.95 -22.31 -5.58
N VAL A 357 -22.85 -21.55 -6.17
CA VAL A 357 -24.27 -21.54 -5.81
C VAL A 357 -25.05 -22.18 -6.94
N TYR A 358 -25.81 -23.23 -6.63
CA TYR A 358 -26.72 -23.89 -7.55
C TYR A 358 -28.13 -23.41 -7.28
N VAL A 359 -28.87 -23.09 -8.34
CA VAL A 359 -30.28 -22.73 -8.29
C VAL A 359 -31.03 -23.77 -9.12
N LEU A 360 -31.92 -24.51 -8.47
CA LEU A 360 -32.76 -25.54 -9.05
C LEU A 360 -34.21 -25.08 -9.04
N ASP A 361 -34.99 -25.60 -9.98
CA ASP A 361 -36.44 -25.54 -9.89
C ASP A 361 -36.96 -26.63 -8.93
N TYR A 362 -38.28 -26.62 -8.72
CA TYR A 362 -38.95 -27.57 -7.84
C TYR A 362 -38.83 -29.05 -8.28
N ASN A 363 -38.51 -29.30 -9.55
CA ASN A 363 -38.29 -30.66 -10.09
C ASN A 363 -36.83 -31.12 -9.97
N GLY A 364 -35.96 -30.35 -9.30
CA GLY A 364 -34.54 -30.65 -9.21
C GLY A 364 -33.76 -30.40 -10.51
N THR A 365 -34.36 -29.69 -11.48
CA THR A 365 -33.65 -29.28 -12.69
C THR A 365 -32.85 -28.02 -12.39
N MET A 366 -31.54 -28.07 -12.64
CA MET A 366 -30.66 -26.90 -12.49
C MET A 366 -31.07 -25.79 -13.47
N VAL A 367 -31.49 -24.66 -12.93
CA VAL A 367 -31.89 -23.46 -13.68
C VAL A 367 -30.69 -22.55 -13.89
N LYS A 368 -29.89 -22.34 -12.84
CA LYS A 368 -28.77 -21.40 -12.88
C LYS A 368 -27.67 -21.77 -11.91
N THR A 369 -26.46 -21.30 -12.18
CA THR A 369 -25.33 -21.37 -11.26
C THR A 369 -24.65 -20.01 -11.14
N PHE A 370 -24.16 -19.69 -9.96
CA PHE A 370 -23.31 -18.52 -9.70
C PHE A 370 -21.99 -18.94 -9.07
N ASN A 371 -20.97 -18.11 -9.27
CA ASN A 371 -19.69 -18.25 -8.59
C ASN A 371 -19.55 -17.11 -7.59
N ALA A 372 -19.47 -17.46 -6.31
CA ALA A 372 -19.23 -16.55 -5.20
C ALA A 372 -17.71 -16.35 -5.01
N SER A 373 -17.34 -15.26 -4.33
CA SER A 373 -15.93 -14.90 -4.11
C SER A 373 -15.22 -15.77 -3.06
N GLY A 374 -15.95 -16.62 -2.34
CA GLY A 374 -15.42 -17.52 -1.31
C GLY A 374 -16.31 -18.75 -1.11
N GLU A 375 -15.96 -19.58 -0.12
CA GLU A 375 -16.77 -20.74 0.24
C GLU A 375 -18.12 -20.30 0.82
N VAL A 376 -19.21 -20.72 0.18
CA VAL A 376 -20.58 -20.36 0.55
C VAL A 376 -20.96 -21.04 1.86
N ARG A 377 -21.48 -20.25 2.80
CA ARG A 377 -21.85 -20.68 4.16
C ARG A 377 -23.31 -20.41 4.50
N ASN A 378 -23.95 -19.45 3.85
CA ASN A 378 -25.39 -19.21 3.99
C ASN A 378 -25.96 -18.51 2.75
N LEU A 379 -27.26 -18.65 2.55
CA LEU A 379 -28.03 -18.11 1.43
C LEU A 379 -29.35 -17.54 1.97
N ILE A 380 -29.68 -16.31 1.59
CA ILE A 380 -30.95 -15.66 1.98
C ILE A 380 -31.45 -14.82 0.80
N CYS A 381 -32.74 -14.89 0.50
CA CYS A 381 -33.38 -14.04 -0.51
C CYS A 381 -34.07 -12.83 0.11
N ALA A 382 -33.93 -11.67 -0.53
CA ALA A 382 -34.64 -10.45 -0.18
C ALA A 382 -34.82 -9.54 -1.39
N ASP A 383 -35.89 -8.76 -1.42
CA ASP A 383 -36.20 -7.79 -2.48
C ASP A 383 -35.60 -6.42 -2.13
N PHE A 384 -34.38 -6.15 -2.63
CA PHE A 384 -33.62 -4.95 -2.30
C PHE A 384 -34.04 -3.73 -3.13
N ASP A 385 -34.55 -3.90 -4.36
CA ASP A 385 -35.04 -2.78 -5.20
C ASP A 385 -36.55 -2.60 -5.21
N LYS A 386 -37.30 -3.43 -4.50
CA LYS A 386 -38.76 -3.42 -4.43
C LYS A 386 -39.42 -3.66 -5.78
N ASP A 387 -38.76 -4.38 -6.68
CA ASP A 387 -39.33 -4.78 -7.96
C ASP A 387 -40.23 -6.03 -7.86
N SER A 388 -40.43 -6.54 -6.64
CA SER A 388 -41.14 -7.78 -6.30
C SER A 388 -40.43 -9.06 -6.73
N GLN A 389 -39.20 -8.99 -7.23
CA GLN A 389 -38.31 -10.09 -7.48
C GLN A 389 -37.18 -10.05 -6.44
N ASN A 390 -37.01 -11.15 -5.70
CA ASN A 390 -35.95 -11.19 -4.71
C ASN A 390 -34.58 -11.31 -5.40
N GLU A 391 -33.59 -10.67 -4.81
CA GLU A 391 -32.18 -10.98 -5.00
C GLU A 391 -31.75 -12.10 -4.06
N LEU A 392 -30.67 -12.78 -4.44
CA LEU A 392 -30.01 -13.79 -3.63
C LEU A 392 -28.77 -13.19 -2.96
N THR A 393 -28.82 -13.07 -1.64
CA THR A 393 -27.67 -12.77 -0.80
C THR A 393 -26.91 -14.04 -0.48
N VAL A 394 -25.62 -14.04 -0.78
CA VAL A 394 -24.70 -15.16 -0.59
C VAL A 394 -23.66 -14.76 0.43
N PHE A 395 -23.68 -15.41 1.58
CA PHE A 395 -22.67 -15.24 2.61
C PHE A 395 -21.58 -16.29 2.41
N SER A 396 -20.36 -15.82 2.16
CA SER A 396 -19.19 -16.67 1.92
C SER A 396 -18.09 -16.35 2.92
N ASN A 397 -17.13 -17.26 3.09
CA ASN A 397 -15.92 -16.96 3.84
C ASN A 397 -15.20 -15.73 3.25
N GLY A 398 -15.17 -14.64 4.03
CA GLY A 398 -14.57 -13.35 3.69
C GLY A 398 -15.38 -12.43 2.76
N TYR A 399 -16.59 -12.80 2.32
CA TYR A 399 -17.32 -11.99 1.34
C TYR A 399 -18.84 -12.10 1.48
N ILE A 400 -19.53 -11.01 1.20
CA ILE A 400 -20.97 -10.99 0.94
C ILE A 400 -21.16 -10.64 -0.53
N SER A 401 -21.96 -11.44 -1.24
CA SER A 401 -22.31 -11.19 -2.64
C SER A 401 -23.83 -11.13 -2.77
N VAL A 402 -24.34 -10.23 -3.61
CA VAL A 402 -25.76 -10.14 -3.93
C VAL A 402 -25.96 -10.35 -5.42
N PHE A 403 -26.80 -11.32 -5.78
CA PHE A 403 -27.08 -11.72 -7.15
C PHE A 403 -28.54 -11.44 -7.50
N SER A 404 -28.75 -10.89 -8.69
CA SER A 404 -30.06 -10.88 -9.36
C SER A 404 -30.18 -12.10 -10.25
N THR A 405 -31.38 -12.29 -10.80
CA THR A 405 -31.61 -13.24 -11.89
C THR A 405 -30.81 -12.93 -13.16
N ALA A 406 -30.25 -11.71 -13.31
CA ALA A 406 -29.32 -11.38 -14.39
C ALA A 406 -27.88 -11.81 -14.06
N GLY A 407 -27.42 -11.62 -12.83
CA GLY A 407 -26.04 -11.90 -12.42
C GLY A 407 -25.67 -11.20 -11.13
N LEU A 408 -24.37 -11.13 -10.82
CA LEU A 408 -23.84 -10.40 -9.68
C LEU A 408 -24.23 -8.92 -9.77
N ILE A 409 -24.86 -8.38 -8.73
CA ILE A 409 -25.20 -6.96 -8.59
C ILE A 409 -24.13 -6.26 -7.76
N TRP A 410 -23.78 -6.87 -6.62
CA TRP A 410 -22.87 -6.30 -5.66
C TRP A 410 -22.03 -7.38 -4.97
N ASN A 411 -20.81 -7.00 -4.58
CA ASN A 411 -19.93 -7.83 -3.80
C ASN A 411 -19.16 -6.94 -2.82
N SER A 412 -19.05 -7.38 -1.57
CA SER A 412 -18.27 -6.68 -0.56
C SER A 412 -16.78 -6.70 -0.88
N GLU A 413 -16.04 -5.79 -0.25
CA GLU A 413 -14.59 -5.98 -0.09
C GLU A 413 -14.32 -7.21 0.79
N ASN A 414 -13.06 -7.66 0.84
CA ASN A 414 -12.65 -8.79 1.67
C ASN A 414 -12.89 -8.47 3.16
N LEU A 415 -13.90 -9.13 3.74
CA LEU A 415 -14.26 -9.07 5.14
C LEU A 415 -13.33 -9.97 5.93
N GLN A 416 -12.78 -9.48 7.03
CA GLN A 416 -11.75 -10.24 7.74
C GLN A 416 -12.35 -11.33 8.62
N GLY A 417 -11.91 -12.57 8.39
CA GLY A 417 -12.29 -13.74 9.20
C GLY A 417 -13.28 -14.67 8.48
N ASN A 418 -13.61 -15.77 9.16
CA ASN A 418 -14.62 -16.72 8.65
C ASN A 418 -16.03 -16.20 8.92
N TYR A 419 -16.97 -16.58 8.06
CA TYR A 419 -18.39 -16.29 8.29
C TYR A 419 -18.88 -17.01 9.56
N ILE A 420 -19.72 -16.32 10.34
CA ILE A 420 -20.35 -16.87 11.54
C ILE A 420 -21.83 -17.06 11.29
N LYS A 421 -22.55 -15.95 11.12
CA LYS A 421 -24.00 -15.91 10.91
C LYS A 421 -24.36 -14.58 10.24
N GLY A 422 -25.48 -14.55 9.55
CA GLY A 422 -25.93 -13.44 8.75
C GLY A 422 -27.43 -13.49 8.57
N ILE A 423 -28.06 -12.32 8.54
CA ILE A 423 -29.50 -12.13 8.46
C ILE A 423 -29.74 -11.04 7.41
N VAL A 424 -30.84 -11.16 6.68
CA VAL A 424 -31.31 -10.10 5.76
C VAL A 424 -32.73 -9.73 6.16
N GLY A 425 -32.98 -8.45 6.41
CA GLY A 425 -34.28 -7.95 6.84
C GLY A 425 -34.27 -6.43 7.06
N ASP A 426 -35.45 -5.82 7.04
CA ASP A 426 -35.64 -4.39 7.31
C ASP A 426 -35.53 -4.15 8.83
N ILE A 427 -34.33 -3.81 9.30
CA ILE A 427 -34.05 -3.62 10.73
C ILE A 427 -34.31 -2.18 11.17
N ASN A 428 -34.33 -1.23 10.23
CA ASN A 428 -34.47 0.19 10.50
C ASN A 428 -35.87 0.75 10.15
N LEU A 429 -36.78 -0.08 9.63
CA LEU A 429 -38.14 0.24 9.20
C LEU A 429 -38.24 1.26 8.05
N ASP A 430 -37.23 1.35 7.20
CA ASP A 430 -37.26 2.17 5.98
C ASP A 430 -37.87 1.44 4.77
N GLN A 431 -38.37 0.21 5.01
CA GLN A 431 -38.94 -0.74 4.05
C GLN A 431 -37.92 -1.38 3.11
N TYR A 432 -36.64 -1.04 3.17
CA TYR A 432 -35.58 -1.73 2.44
C TYR A 432 -34.90 -2.75 3.36
N PRO A 433 -34.56 -3.94 2.85
CA PRO A 433 -33.83 -4.90 3.66
C PRO A 433 -32.37 -4.47 3.84
N GLU A 434 -31.87 -4.57 5.08
CA GLU A 434 -30.45 -4.53 5.38
C GLU A 434 -29.85 -5.95 5.40
N ILE A 435 -28.55 -6.03 5.17
CA ILE A 435 -27.73 -7.21 5.40
C ILE A 435 -26.94 -7.02 6.69
N VAL A 436 -27.21 -7.86 7.69
CA VAL A 436 -26.45 -7.92 8.95
C VAL A 436 -25.57 -9.17 8.91
N ALA A 437 -24.26 -9.02 8.93
CA ALA A 437 -23.32 -10.13 8.78
C ALA A 437 -22.23 -10.13 9.85
N GLY A 438 -22.13 -11.22 10.60
CA GLY A 438 -21.08 -11.47 11.59
C GLY A 438 -19.93 -12.29 10.99
N TYR A 439 -18.72 -11.76 11.09
CA TYR A 439 -17.47 -12.44 10.75
C TYR A 439 -16.55 -12.51 11.96
N GLY A 440 -15.58 -13.43 11.92
CA GLY A 440 -14.64 -13.67 13.02
C GLY A 440 -13.97 -12.43 13.63
N LEU A 441 -13.81 -11.33 12.89
CA LEU A 441 -13.20 -10.08 13.39
C LEU A 441 -14.15 -8.88 13.45
N GLY A 442 -15.43 -9.03 13.11
CA GLY A 442 -16.38 -7.94 13.28
C GLY A 442 -17.76 -8.16 12.66
N LEU A 443 -18.66 -7.25 13.03
CA LEU A 443 -20.02 -7.12 12.51
C LEU A 443 -20.01 -6.12 11.36
N TYR A 444 -20.73 -6.44 10.29
CA TYR A 444 -20.94 -5.57 9.14
C TYR A 444 -22.45 -5.42 8.91
N VAL A 445 -22.93 -4.18 8.93
CA VAL A 445 -24.31 -3.85 8.56
C VAL A 445 -24.27 -3.09 7.25
N VAL A 446 -24.87 -3.67 6.21
CA VAL A 446 -24.90 -3.12 4.85
C VAL A 446 -26.34 -2.78 4.51
N GLY A 447 -26.60 -1.52 4.19
CA GLY A 447 -27.91 -1.04 3.82
C GLY A 447 -28.02 -0.81 2.32
N VAL A 448 -29.25 -0.84 1.84
CA VAL A 448 -29.59 -0.46 0.48
C VAL A 448 -30.22 0.91 0.51
N GLY A 449 -29.51 1.89 -0.06
CA GLY A 449 -30.08 3.19 -0.32
C GLY A 449 -30.78 3.18 -1.67
N GLU A 450 -32.07 3.54 -1.70
CA GLU A 450 -32.63 4.08 -2.93
C GLU A 450 -31.80 5.33 -3.26
N LEU A 451 -31.14 5.36 -4.43
CA LEU A 451 -30.75 6.62 -5.04
C LEU A 451 -32.05 7.39 -5.28
N LYS A 452 -32.54 8.11 -4.27
CA LYS A 452 -33.47 9.20 -4.48
C LYS A 452 -32.71 10.20 -5.34
N LYS A 453 -32.79 10.01 -6.65
CA LYS A 453 -32.76 11.10 -7.62
C LYS A 453 -34.00 11.95 -7.34
N GLN A 454 -33.98 12.66 -6.24
CA GLN A 454 -34.72 13.89 -6.08
C GLN A 454 -33.68 15.00 -6.26
N THR A 455 -33.37 15.25 -7.53
CA THR A 455 -32.32 16.12 -8.08
C THR A 455 -32.47 17.61 -7.75
N ASP A 456 -33.08 18.00 -6.62
CA ASP A 456 -33.41 19.40 -6.33
C ASP A 456 -33.02 19.89 -4.92
N SER A 457 -32.34 19.09 -4.08
CA SER A 457 -31.85 19.63 -2.81
C SER A 457 -30.55 20.43 -3.02
N GLU A 458 -30.44 21.59 -2.36
CA GLU A 458 -29.22 22.41 -2.36
C GLU A 458 -28.00 21.61 -1.87
N ALA A 459 -28.21 20.61 -1.00
CA ALA A 459 -27.17 19.72 -0.50
C ALA A 459 -26.56 18.85 -1.61
N ASP A 460 -27.39 18.30 -2.50
CA ASP A 460 -26.92 17.44 -3.61
C ASP A 460 -26.15 18.26 -4.65
N GLN A 461 -26.58 19.49 -4.93
CA GLN A 461 -25.84 20.39 -5.83
C GLN A 461 -24.46 20.74 -5.28
N LEU A 462 -24.35 20.95 -3.96
CA LEU A 462 -23.07 21.20 -3.30
C LEU A 462 -22.19 19.94 -3.32
N TYR A 463 -22.76 18.75 -3.11
CA TYR A 463 -22.04 17.48 -3.18
C TYR A 463 -21.49 17.21 -4.58
N ASP A 464 -22.32 17.31 -5.62
CA ASP A 464 -21.94 17.12 -7.03
C ASP A 464 -20.87 18.11 -7.48
N LEU A 465 -20.94 19.36 -6.99
CA LEU A 465 -19.92 20.36 -7.26
C LEU A 465 -18.60 20.02 -6.54
N GLY A 466 -18.67 19.49 -5.32
CA GLY A 466 -17.54 18.91 -4.60
C GLY A 466 -16.86 17.79 -5.39
N GLU A 467 -17.64 16.84 -5.92
CA GLU A 467 -17.12 15.75 -6.76
C GLU A 467 -16.49 16.27 -8.06
N THR A 468 -17.16 17.19 -8.76
CA THR A 468 -16.63 17.81 -9.98
C THR A 468 -15.31 18.53 -9.72
N LEU A 469 -15.15 19.17 -8.57
CA LEU A 469 -13.92 19.84 -8.18
C LEU A 469 -12.83 18.84 -7.78
N MET A 470 -13.20 17.73 -7.15
CA MET A 470 -12.29 16.63 -6.84
C MET A 470 -11.76 15.97 -8.12
N GLU A 471 -12.60 15.75 -9.14
CA GLU A 471 -12.20 15.26 -10.47
C GLU A 471 -11.26 16.23 -11.20
N LYS A 472 -11.37 17.53 -10.91
CA LYS A 472 -10.47 18.57 -11.43
C LYS A 472 -9.23 18.80 -10.56
N GLU A 473 -9.02 17.98 -9.53
CA GLU A 473 -7.91 18.09 -8.57
C GLU A 473 -7.91 19.42 -7.77
N GLU A 474 -9.06 20.10 -7.65
CA GLU A 474 -9.21 21.33 -6.86
C GLU A 474 -9.64 21.02 -5.41
N TYR A 475 -8.84 20.20 -4.70
CA TYR A 475 -9.22 19.58 -3.43
C TYR A 475 -9.62 20.57 -2.31
N ILE A 476 -8.94 21.72 -2.19
CA ILE A 476 -9.30 22.76 -1.20
C ILE A 476 -10.74 23.25 -1.42
N LYS A 477 -11.12 23.47 -2.68
CA LYS A 477 -12.48 23.92 -2.99
C LYS A 477 -13.46 22.76 -2.82
N ALA A 478 -13.09 21.55 -3.21
CA ALA A 478 -13.89 20.35 -3.00
C ALA A 478 -14.25 20.16 -1.51
N VAL A 479 -13.28 20.30 -0.59
CA VAL A 479 -13.52 20.24 0.87
C VAL A 479 -14.57 21.26 1.31
N VAL A 480 -14.45 22.51 0.86
CA VAL A 480 -15.41 23.57 1.20
C VAL A 480 -16.84 23.20 0.76
N TYR A 481 -16.99 22.64 -0.44
CA TYR A 481 -18.30 22.24 -0.95
C TYR A 481 -18.84 20.98 -0.26
N PHE A 482 -17.99 20.00 0.05
CA PHE A 482 -18.39 18.84 0.85
C PHE A 482 -18.75 19.22 2.30
N GLU A 483 -18.08 20.19 2.93
CA GLU A 483 -18.46 20.69 4.26
C GLU A 483 -19.82 21.38 4.22
N GLN A 484 -20.07 22.22 3.21
CA GLN A 484 -21.36 22.88 3.03
C GLN A 484 -22.47 21.86 2.77
N ALA A 485 -22.22 20.86 1.92
CA ALA A 485 -23.14 19.74 1.70
C ALA A 485 -23.39 18.98 3.00
N ARG A 486 -22.34 18.67 3.77
CA ARG A 486 -22.42 17.97 5.07
C ARG A 486 -23.34 18.68 6.04
N THR A 487 -23.15 19.98 6.24
CA THR A 487 -24.00 20.80 7.12
C THR A 487 -25.46 20.77 6.66
N LYS A 488 -25.70 20.81 5.34
CA LYS A 488 -27.06 20.75 4.79
C LYS A 488 -27.70 19.38 4.96
N TYR A 489 -26.95 18.30 4.79
CA TYR A 489 -27.44 16.96 5.08
C TYR A 489 -27.69 16.74 6.57
N GLU A 490 -26.88 17.32 7.45
CA GLU A 490 -27.11 17.33 8.90
C GLU A 490 -28.40 18.07 9.27
N GLU A 491 -28.63 19.26 8.71
CA GLU A 491 -29.87 20.04 8.89
C GLU A 491 -31.11 19.28 8.38
N ALA A 492 -30.95 18.48 7.32
CA ALA A 492 -32.02 17.66 6.74
C ALA A 492 -32.23 16.31 7.45
N GLY A 493 -31.41 15.97 8.46
CA GLY A 493 -31.45 14.66 9.12
C GLY A 493 -30.95 13.50 8.25
N ASN A 494 -30.29 13.78 7.13
CA ASN A 494 -29.70 12.78 6.23
C ASN A 494 -28.30 12.41 6.74
N THR A 495 -28.26 11.55 7.75
CA THR A 495 -27.02 11.08 8.40
C THR A 495 -26.10 10.34 7.42
N PHE A 496 -26.64 9.61 6.45
CA PHE A 496 -25.88 8.90 5.42
C PHE A 496 -25.03 9.86 4.57
N MET A 497 -25.67 10.86 3.95
CA MET A 497 -24.94 11.80 3.09
C MET A 497 -23.99 12.70 3.89
N ASN A 498 -24.28 12.96 5.17
CA ASN A 498 -23.32 13.61 6.07
C ASN A 498 -22.03 12.77 6.21
N VAL A 499 -22.15 11.46 6.47
CA VAL A 499 -20.99 10.56 6.54
C VAL A 499 -20.26 10.47 5.21
N GLN A 500 -20.98 10.43 4.07
CA GLN A 500 -20.35 10.45 2.74
C GLN A 500 -19.56 11.74 2.49
N CYS A 501 -20.10 12.90 2.88
CA CYS A 501 -19.37 14.17 2.80
C CYS A 501 -18.10 14.12 3.66
N GLN A 502 -18.19 13.60 4.89
CA GLN A 502 -17.02 13.45 5.76
C GLN A 502 -15.94 12.55 5.16
N LYS A 503 -16.34 11.42 4.55
CA LYS A 503 -15.42 10.52 3.86
C LYS A 503 -14.69 11.23 2.72
N LYS A 504 -15.43 11.96 1.87
CA LYS A 504 -14.86 12.73 0.75
C LYS A 504 -13.95 13.87 1.22
N ILE A 505 -14.29 14.55 2.32
CA ILE A 505 -13.42 15.54 2.97
C ILE A 505 -12.09 14.89 3.37
N THR A 506 -12.14 13.76 4.07
CA THR A 506 -10.95 13.04 4.50
C THR A 506 -10.12 12.50 3.33
N GLU A 507 -10.76 12.12 2.21
CA GLU A 507 -10.05 11.77 0.96
C GLU A 507 -9.34 13.00 0.38
N CYS A 508 -10.03 14.14 0.25
CA CYS A 508 -9.43 15.39 -0.23
C CYS A 508 -8.27 15.88 0.68
N GLU A 509 -8.39 15.76 1.99
CA GLU A 509 -7.34 16.11 2.95
C GLU A 509 -6.09 15.26 2.75
N LYS A 510 -6.26 13.95 2.51
CA LYS A 510 -5.14 13.05 2.17
C LYS A 510 -4.47 13.40 0.85
N PHE A 511 -5.24 13.80 -0.16
CA PHE A 511 -4.67 14.31 -1.42
C PHE A 511 -3.87 15.60 -1.21
N MET A 512 -4.38 16.53 -0.40
CA MET A 512 -3.68 17.76 -0.05
C MET A 512 -2.37 17.50 0.71
N ASP A 513 -2.36 16.54 1.64
CA ASP A 513 -1.14 16.13 2.34
C ASP A 513 -0.12 15.51 1.36
N SER A 514 -0.57 14.68 0.42
CA SER A 514 0.32 14.10 -0.60
C SER A 514 0.91 15.17 -1.53
N ASP A 515 0.12 16.15 -1.97
CA ASP A 515 0.58 17.24 -2.83
C ASP A 515 1.55 18.17 -2.08
N ARG A 516 1.34 18.36 -0.77
CA ARG A 516 2.28 19.07 0.11
C ARG A 516 3.61 18.34 0.19
N THR A 517 3.61 17.02 0.42
CA THR A 517 4.85 16.21 0.45
C THR A 517 5.59 16.26 -0.88
N VAL A 518 4.89 16.19 -2.01
CA VAL A 518 5.49 16.34 -3.34
C VAL A 518 6.07 17.74 -3.54
N ALA A 519 5.39 18.80 -3.09
CA ALA A 519 5.90 20.16 -3.18
C ALA A 519 7.19 20.34 -2.35
N THR A 520 7.23 19.79 -1.13
CA THR A 520 8.43 19.79 -0.29
C THR A 520 9.57 18.98 -0.92
N ALA A 521 9.28 17.80 -1.48
CA ALA A 521 10.27 17.00 -2.20
C ALA A 521 10.87 17.74 -3.41
N MET A 522 10.03 18.46 -4.16
CA MET A 522 10.46 19.28 -5.29
C MET A 522 11.30 20.48 -4.85
N GLU A 523 11.02 21.06 -3.69
CA GLU A 523 11.82 22.14 -3.12
C GLU A 523 13.19 21.64 -2.65
N GLN A 524 13.25 20.49 -1.98
CA GLN A 524 14.50 19.83 -1.61
C GLN A 524 15.35 19.51 -2.85
N LEU A 525 14.71 19.03 -3.93
CA LEU A 525 15.39 18.78 -5.20
C LEU A 525 16.00 20.06 -5.81
N ARG A 526 15.34 21.23 -5.68
CA ARG A 526 15.87 22.53 -6.13
C ARG A 526 17.05 23.00 -5.30
N ASN A 527 17.05 22.65 -4.02
CA ASN A 527 18.02 23.11 -3.03
C ASN A 527 19.15 22.10 -2.78
N TYR A 528 19.34 21.14 -3.70
CA TYR A 528 20.40 20.12 -3.64
C TYR A 528 20.25 19.07 -2.52
N GLY A 529 19.10 19.00 -1.85
CA GLY A 529 18.75 17.98 -0.87
C GLY A 529 18.30 16.68 -1.54
N TYR A 530 19.17 16.08 -2.36
CA TYR A 530 18.79 14.94 -3.22
C TYR A 530 18.38 13.68 -2.44
N GLU A 531 19.03 13.41 -1.31
CA GLU A 531 18.73 12.27 -0.45
C GLU A 531 17.33 12.42 0.19
N GLU A 532 17.06 13.57 0.80
CA GLU A 532 15.77 13.90 1.39
C GLU A 532 14.65 13.96 0.35
N ALA A 533 14.92 14.54 -0.83
CA ALA A 533 13.97 14.51 -1.95
C ALA A 533 13.63 13.07 -2.37
N GLY A 534 14.61 12.17 -2.41
CA GLY A 534 14.39 10.75 -2.70
C GLY A 534 13.50 10.06 -1.66
N TYR A 535 13.72 10.34 -0.37
CA TYR A 535 12.88 9.85 0.71
C TYR A 535 11.43 10.35 0.58
N LEU A 536 11.24 11.67 0.42
CA LEU A 536 9.92 12.29 0.32
C LEU A 536 9.15 11.86 -0.93
N PHE A 537 9.80 11.65 -2.08
CA PHE A 537 9.16 11.05 -3.24
C PHE A 537 8.76 9.58 -2.99
N GLY A 538 9.54 8.84 -2.20
CA GLY A 538 9.16 7.50 -1.74
C GLY A 538 7.90 7.52 -0.88
N GLU A 539 7.85 8.41 0.11
CA GLU A 539 6.69 8.60 0.99
C GLU A 539 5.45 9.02 0.20
N ALA A 540 5.57 10.00 -0.72
CA ALA A 540 4.49 10.39 -1.61
C ALA A 540 4.02 9.22 -2.49
N GLY A 541 4.94 8.40 -2.99
CA GLY A 541 4.61 7.19 -3.76
C GLY A 541 3.83 6.15 -2.95
N ASP A 542 4.19 5.92 -1.69
CA ASP A 542 3.48 5.02 -0.78
C ASP A 542 2.08 5.55 -0.42
N LEU A 543 1.94 6.88 -0.29
CA LEU A 543 0.64 7.53 -0.13
C LEU A 543 -0.23 7.33 -1.38
N TYR A 544 0.29 7.60 -2.58
CA TYR A 544 -0.46 7.36 -3.83
C TYR A 544 -0.81 5.87 -4.04
N ALA A 545 0.04 4.94 -3.58
CA ALA A 545 -0.24 3.50 -3.62
C ALA A 545 -1.43 3.12 -2.73
N LYS A 546 -1.50 3.66 -1.50
CA LYS A 546 -2.65 3.46 -0.60
C LYS A 546 -3.94 4.08 -1.14
N MET A 547 -3.82 5.07 -2.03
CA MET A 547 -4.95 5.76 -2.66
C MET A 547 -5.36 5.15 -4.01
N GLY A 548 -4.64 4.14 -4.53
CA GLY A 548 -4.96 3.47 -5.80
C GLY A 548 -4.55 4.23 -7.07
N ASP A 549 -3.85 5.36 -6.96
CA ASP A 549 -3.37 6.13 -8.11
C ASP A 549 -2.04 5.57 -8.64
N SER A 550 -2.16 4.55 -9.50
CA SER A 550 -1.02 3.88 -10.12
C SER A 550 -0.18 4.79 -11.03
N ALA A 551 -0.75 5.87 -11.57
CA ALA A 551 -0.04 6.79 -12.46
C ALA A 551 0.89 7.71 -11.66
N LYS A 552 0.37 8.37 -10.61
CA LYS A 552 1.19 9.20 -9.72
C LYS A 552 2.21 8.37 -8.93
N MET A 553 1.85 7.15 -8.50
CA MET A 553 2.81 6.23 -7.89
C MET A 553 3.99 5.92 -8.82
N SER A 554 3.72 5.62 -10.09
CA SER A 554 4.77 5.34 -11.08
C SER A 554 5.65 6.57 -11.32
N GLN A 555 5.05 7.76 -11.37
CA GLN A 555 5.77 9.02 -11.51
C GLN A 555 6.67 9.30 -10.29
N MET A 556 6.17 9.09 -9.07
CA MET A 556 6.95 9.27 -7.85
C MET A 556 8.11 8.29 -7.75
N ARG A 557 7.93 7.04 -8.21
CA ARG A 557 9.02 6.05 -8.27
C ARG A 557 10.15 6.50 -9.19
N VAL A 558 9.82 7.05 -10.36
CA VAL A 558 10.82 7.60 -11.28
C VAL A 558 11.56 8.78 -10.64
N LEU A 559 10.85 9.70 -10.00
CA LEU A 559 11.45 10.85 -9.32
C LEU A 559 12.38 10.43 -8.17
N LYS A 560 11.96 9.46 -7.35
CA LYS A 560 12.79 8.88 -6.30
C LYS A 560 14.09 8.31 -6.86
N GLU A 561 14.00 7.44 -7.86
CA GLU A 561 15.18 6.83 -8.50
C GLU A 561 16.12 7.91 -9.08
N THR A 562 15.54 8.96 -9.64
CA THR A 562 16.31 10.08 -10.22
C THR A 562 17.06 10.85 -9.14
N SER A 563 16.40 11.18 -8.03
CA SER A 563 17.02 11.89 -6.90
C SER A 563 18.15 11.07 -6.26
N GLU A 564 17.95 9.76 -6.09
CA GLU A 564 18.98 8.85 -5.56
C GLU A 564 20.22 8.80 -6.48
N LYS A 565 20.01 8.74 -7.80
CA LYS A 565 21.12 8.77 -8.78
C LYS A 565 21.87 10.10 -8.79
N LEU A 566 21.16 11.23 -8.64
CA LEU A 566 21.79 12.55 -8.51
C LEU A 566 22.65 12.63 -7.25
N PHE A 567 22.13 12.16 -6.11
CA PHE A 567 22.88 12.12 -4.87
C PHE A 567 24.19 11.35 -5.02
N GLN A 568 24.13 10.17 -5.64
CA GLN A 568 25.32 9.36 -5.89
C GLN A 568 26.31 10.04 -6.84
N ALA A 569 25.83 10.66 -7.93
CA ALA A 569 26.67 11.37 -8.88
C ALA A 569 27.44 12.52 -8.21
N HIS A 570 26.77 13.29 -7.35
CA HIS A 570 27.39 14.39 -6.59
C HIS A 570 28.43 13.90 -5.58
N ASN A 571 28.14 12.83 -4.84
CA ASN A 571 29.11 12.25 -3.90
C ASN A 571 30.36 11.72 -4.63
N THR A 572 30.17 11.08 -5.78
CA THR A 572 31.26 10.57 -6.62
C THR A 572 32.13 11.71 -7.17
N LEU A 573 31.50 12.81 -7.59
CA LEU A 573 32.24 14.01 -8.02
C LEU A 573 33.06 14.61 -6.88
N ARG A 574 32.49 14.69 -5.67
CA ARG A 574 33.20 15.16 -4.48
C ARG A 574 34.43 14.29 -4.17
N GLU A 575 34.31 12.98 -4.28
CA GLU A 575 35.45 12.07 -4.09
C GLU A 575 36.54 12.32 -5.13
N ALA A 576 36.17 12.58 -6.40
CA ALA A 576 37.13 12.94 -7.44
C ALA A 576 37.93 14.21 -7.10
N HIS A 577 37.30 15.20 -6.48
CA HIS A 577 37.99 16.39 -5.97
C HIS A 577 39.01 16.05 -4.88
N PHE A 578 38.62 15.27 -3.88
CA PHE A 578 39.52 14.88 -2.79
C PHE A 578 40.71 14.07 -3.31
N LEU A 579 40.49 13.12 -4.22
CA LEU A 579 41.58 12.34 -4.83
C LEU A 579 42.52 13.20 -5.67
N LEU A 580 42.01 14.22 -6.37
CA LEU A 580 42.84 15.18 -7.10
C LEU A 580 43.76 15.97 -6.15
N LEU A 581 43.20 16.45 -5.04
CA LEU A 581 43.93 17.21 -4.01
C LEU A 581 44.97 16.35 -3.26
N ASP A 582 44.67 15.06 -3.05
CA ASP A 582 45.61 14.06 -2.51
C ASP A 582 46.62 13.54 -3.56
N LYS A 583 46.61 14.11 -4.77
CA LYS A 583 47.55 13.80 -5.88
C LYS A 583 47.42 12.36 -6.43
N LYS A 584 46.27 11.72 -6.26
CA LYS A 584 45.94 10.40 -6.81
C LYS A 584 45.24 10.52 -8.17
N TYR A 585 45.96 11.05 -9.16
CA TYR A 585 45.39 11.49 -10.44
C TYR A 585 44.70 10.39 -11.24
N SER A 586 45.20 9.15 -11.19
CA SER A 586 44.57 8.03 -11.89
C SER A 586 43.22 7.63 -11.29
N GLU A 587 43.11 7.67 -9.96
CA GLU A 587 41.89 7.33 -9.22
C GLU A 587 40.87 8.44 -9.36
N ALA A 588 41.29 9.70 -9.19
CA ALA A 588 40.47 10.89 -9.43
C ALA A 588 39.85 10.90 -10.84
N ARG A 589 40.62 10.49 -11.86
CA ARG A 589 40.11 10.39 -13.24
C ARG A 589 39.01 9.34 -13.39
N VAL A 590 39.13 8.20 -12.71
CA VAL A 590 38.12 7.14 -12.76
C VAL A 590 36.82 7.62 -12.12
N GLU A 591 36.90 8.19 -10.92
CA GLU A 591 35.73 8.72 -10.20
C GLU A 591 35.05 9.86 -10.98
N ALA A 592 35.82 10.79 -11.55
CA ALA A 592 35.27 11.85 -12.38
C ALA A 592 34.56 11.31 -13.64
N THR A 593 35.07 10.22 -14.23
CA THR A 593 34.42 9.56 -15.37
C THR A 593 33.11 8.90 -14.96
N TRP A 594 33.08 8.25 -13.79
CA TRP A 594 31.86 7.64 -13.26
C TRP A 594 30.81 8.69 -12.92
N ALA A 595 31.18 9.75 -12.20
CA ALA A 595 30.29 10.87 -11.89
C ALA A 595 29.69 11.47 -13.17
N ARG A 596 30.52 11.71 -14.20
CA ARG A 596 30.06 12.22 -15.50
C ARG A 596 29.00 11.33 -16.13
N ASN A 597 29.25 10.02 -16.22
CA ASN A 597 28.31 9.07 -16.80
C ASN A 597 26.98 9.05 -16.03
N MET A 598 27.03 9.11 -14.68
CA MET A 598 25.82 9.16 -13.86
C MET A 598 25.00 10.43 -14.10
N PHE A 599 25.66 11.59 -14.27
CA PHE A 599 24.97 12.83 -14.64
C PHE A 599 24.34 12.75 -16.04
N GLU A 600 25.03 12.13 -17.01
CA GLU A 600 24.49 11.90 -18.36
C GLU A 600 23.27 10.94 -18.34
N ASP A 601 23.35 9.86 -17.55
CA ASP A 601 22.25 8.90 -17.36
C ASP A 601 21.02 9.58 -16.77
N VAL A 602 21.18 10.39 -15.72
CA VAL A 602 20.10 11.16 -15.12
C VAL A 602 19.51 12.16 -16.12
N SER A 603 20.35 12.84 -16.89
CA SER A 603 19.89 13.77 -17.93
C SER A 603 18.99 13.08 -18.97
N SER A 604 19.32 11.83 -19.32
CA SER A 604 18.52 11.02 -20.24
C SER A 604 17.17 10.60 -19.65
N LEU A 605 17.11 10.32 -18.34
CA LEU A 605 15.90 9.95 -17.63
C LEU A 605 14.90 11.12 -17.60
N PHE A 606 15.40 12.34 -17.35
CA PHE A 606 14.57 13.56 -17.34
C PHE A 606 13.99 13.91 -18.72
N LEU A 607 14.59 13.50 -19.84
CA LEU A 607 14.02 13.71 -21.19
C LEU A 607 12.66 13.02 -21.42
N THR A 608 12.29 12.08 -20.53
CA THR A 608 11.03 11.34 -20.61
C THR A 608 9.89 12.00 -19.82
N MET A 609 10.15 13.10 -19.08
CA MET A 609 9.19 13.73 -18.17
C MET A 609 8.86 15.16 -18.61
N SER A 610 7.58 15.47 -18.86
CA SER A 610 7.12 16.82 -19.22
C SER A 610 6.82 17.68 -17.99
N MET A 611 7.79 18.48 -17.51
CA MET A 611 7.58 19.49 -16.45
C MET A 611 8.27 20.81 -16.80
N ASP A 612 7.48 21.86 -17.08
CA ASP A 612 7.85 22.99 -17.97
C ASP A 612 8.63 24.19 -17.36
N SER A 613 9.30 24.09 -16.21
CA SER A 613 10.30 25.14 -15.83
C SER A 613 11.41 24.67 -14.89
N LEU A 614 11.07 23.76 -13.96
CA LEU A 614 12.02 23.10 -13.07
C LEU A 614 13.07 22.30 -13.85
N TYR A 615 12.61 21.60 -14.90
CA TYR A 615 13.45 20.79 -15.77
C TYR A 615 14.61 21.58 -16.35
N GLU A 616 14.35 22.79 -16.86
CA GLU A 616 15.41 23.60 -17.46
C GLU A 616 16.44 24.08 -16.44
N THR A 617 16.02 24.38 -15.21
CA THR A 617 16.96 24.76 -14.14
C THR A 617 17.85 23.58 -13.74
N LEU A 618 17.27 22.41 -13.50
CA LEU A 618 18.01 21.23 -13.09
C LEU A 618 18.92 20.71 -14.22
N ARG A 619 18.45 20.78 -15.47
CA ARG A 619 19.23 20.44 -16.65
C ARG A 619 20.46 21.32 -16.81
N LEU A 620 20.33 22.64 -16.62
CA LEU A 620 21.46 23.56 -16.66
C LEU A 620 22.48 23.26 -15.56
N ASP A 621 22.02 22.87 -14.37
CA ASP A 621 22.89 22.47 -13.26
C ASP A 621 23.62 21.15 -13.57
N ILE A 622 22.92 20.12 -14.07
CA ILE A 622 23.54 18.86 -14.51
C ILE A 622 24.62 19.14 -15.56
N TYR A 623 24.37 20.01 -16.54
CA TYR A 623 25.39 20.37 -17.53
C TYR A 623 26.59 21.11 -16.93
N ALA A 624 26.37 21.94 -15.92
CA ALA A 624 27.47 22.57 -15.19
C ALA A 624 28.32 21.53 -14.45
N ARG A 625 27.70 20.49 -13.85
CA ARG A 625 28.43 19.41 -13.16
C ARG A 625 29.14 18.46 -14.11
N VAL A 626 28.57 18.17 -15.28
CA VAL A 626 29.28 17.46 -16.36
C VAL A 626 30.52 18.22 -16.81
N ARG A 627 30.40 19.54 -16.99
CA ARG A 627 31.55 20.38 -17.33
C ARG A 627 32.63 20.37 -16.26
N GLU A 628 32.23 20.38 -14.98
CA GLU A 628 33.16 20.25 -13.86
C GLU A 628 33.91 18.90 -13.89
N CYS A 629 33.22 17.80 -14.19
CA CYS A 629 33.87 16.51 -14.39
C CYS A 629 34.92 16.60 -15.51
N ASP A 630 34.59 17.23 -16.65
CA ASP A 630 35.51 17.40 -17.78
C ASP A 630 36.74 18.26 -17.42
N GLU A 631 36.56 19.29 -16.58
CA GLU A 631 37.65 20.10 -16.07
C GLU A 631 38.61 19.27 -15.19
N ILE A 632 38.07 18.45 -14.27
CA ILE A 632 38.87 17.55 -13.42
C ILE A 632 39.61 16.52 -14.27
N LEU A 633 38.94 15.92 -15.25
CA LEU A 633 39.55 14.96 -16.18
C LEU A 633 40.72 15.60 -16.92
N GLY A 634 40.53 16.81 -17.47
CA GLY A 634 41.58 17.56 -18.15
C GLY A 634 42.77 17.89 -17.24
N LEU A 635 42.52 18.27 -15.98
CA LEU A 635 43.59 18.52 -14.99
C LEU A 635 44.37 17.25 -14.68
N CYS A 636 43.69 16.12 -14.46
CA CYS A 636 44.32 14.83 -14.20
C CYS A 636 45.21 14.40 -15.36
N GLU A 637 44.75 14.53 -16.60
CA GLU A 637 45.52 14.18 -17.79
C GLU A 637 46.79 15.04 -17.93
N GLN A 638 46.67 16.36 -17.72
CA GLN A 638 47.81 17.26 -17.78
C GLN A 638 48.83 16.95 -16.68
N LEU A 639 48.39 16.67 -15.45
CA LEU A 639 49.27 16.31 -14.34
C LEU A 639 50.00 14.98 -14.57
N ILE A 640 49.31 13.97 -15.09
CA ILE A 640 49.92 12.68 -15.47
C ILE A 640 50.96 12.89 -16.59
N GLN A 641 50.65 13.73 -17.58
CA GLN A 641 51.58 14.04 -18.66
C GLN A 641 52.83 14.77 -18.13
N VAL A 642 52.65 15.72 -17.21
CA VAL A 642 53.75 16.43 -16.55
C VAL A 642 54.67 15.45 -15.82
N ASP A 643 54.14 14.51 -15.04
CA ASP A 643 54.97 13.53 -14.31
C ASP A 643 55.79 12.65 -15.28
N SER A 644 55.20 12.28 -16.42
CA SER A 644 55.91 11.56 -17.48
C SER A 644 57.02 12.40 -18.11
N GLN A 645 56.77 13.69 -18.38
CA GLN A 645 57.74 14.59 -18.99
C GLN A 645 58.88 14.93 -18.03
N VAL A 646 58.61 15.07 -16.73
CA VAL A 646 59.64 15.22 -15.69
C VAL A 646 60.58 14.03 -15.70
N SER A 647 60.02 12.81 -15.69
CA SER A 647 60.82 11.57 -15.73
C SER A 647 61.71 11.51 -16.97
N GLN A 648 61.20 11.95 -18.12
CA GLN A 648 61.96 12.03 -19.37
C GLN A 648 63.06 13.11 -19.32
N ALA A 649 62.78 14.29 -18.76
CA ALA A 649 63.74 15.37 -18.61
C ALA A 649 64.91 14.97 -17.68
N GLU A 650 64.61 14.28 -16.59
CA GLU A 650 65.61 13.73 -15.66
C GLU A 650 66.45 12.62 -16.30
N GLN A 651 65.85 11.79 -17.16
CA GLN A 651 66.60 10.80 -17.95
C GLN A 651 67.60 11.48 -18.90
N TYR A 652 67.17 12.49 -19.67
CA TYR A 652 68.07 13.22 -20.56
C TYR A 652 69.19 13.93 -19.80
N GLN A 653 68.90 14.47 -18.62
CA GLN A 653 69.92 15.04 -17.74
C GLN A 653 70.96 13.99 -17.32
N GLY A 654 70.50 12.81 -16.88
CA GLY A 654 71.38 11.70 -16.49
C GLY A 654 72.22 11.15 -17.66
N GLU A 655 71.64 11.10 -18.87
CA GLU A 655 72.38 10.78 -20.09
C GLU A 655 73.44 11.83 -20.42
N GLY A 656 73.11 13.12 -20.28
CA GLY A 656 74.06 14.23 -20.41
C GLY A 656 75.24 14.10 -19.46
N GLU A 657 74.99 13.82 -18.18
CA GLU A 657 76.04 13.58 -17.17
C GLU A 657 76.91 12.36 -17.49
N ARG A 658 76.33 11.33 -18.11
CA ARG A 658 77.07 10.14 -18.56
C ARG A 658 77.97 10.47 -19.74
N TYR A 659 77.46 11.14 -20.77
CA TYR A 659 78.24 11.55 -21.93
C TYR A 659 79.36 12.53 -21.56
N PHE A 660 79.07 13.47 -20.66
CA PHE A 660 80.05 14.43 -20.15
C PHE A 660 81.22 13.73 -19.45
N ARG A 661 80.94 12.75 -18.57
CA ARG A 661 81.97 11.93 -17.92
C ARG A 661 82.79 11.09 -18.91
N ASN A 662 82.19 10.67 -20.01
CA ASN A 662 82.85 9.92 -21.08
C ASN A 662 83.58 10.81 -22.11
N GLN A 663 83.66 12.13 -21.87
CA GLN A 663 84.28 13.11 -22.77
C GLN A 663 83.61 13.22 -24.16
N GLN A 664 82.35 12.79 -24.26
CA GLN A 664 81.52 12.92 -25.45
C GLN A 664 80.74 14.24 -25.39
N TYR A 665 81.44 15.36 -25.57
CA TYR A 665 80.91 16.70 -25.25
C TYR A 665 79.75 17.14 -26.17
N SER A 666 79.76 16.75 -27.45
CA SER A 666 78.68 17.09 -28.38
C SER A 666 77.37 16.38 -28.03
N GLU A 667 77.46 15.08 -27.71
CA GLU A 667 76.32 14.26 -27.28
C GLU A 667 75.82 14.68 -25.91
N ALA A 668 76.73 15.06 -25.00
CA ALA A 668 76.37 15.62 -23.68
C ALA A 668 75.58 16.93 -23.82
N ARG A 669 76.07 17.85 -24.67
CA ARG A 669 75.39 19.12 -24.93
C ARG A 669 73.99 18.91 -25.48
N ASN A 670 73.82 18.04 -26.49
CA ASN A 670 72.51 17.75 -27.07
C ASN A 670 71.56 17.16 -26.01
N ALA A 671 72.03 16.19 -25.20
CA ALA A 671 71.22 15.62 -24.13
C ALA A 671 70.79 16.66 -23.08
N TYR A 672 71.69 17.58 -22.70
CA TYR A 672 71.34 18.69 -21.81
C TYR A 672 70.36 19.69 -22.44
N GLU A 673 70.54 20.06 -23.72
CA GLU A 673 69.59 20.93 -24.45
C GLU A 673 68.19 20.29 -24.55
N GLN A 674 68.09 18.97 -24.77
CA GLN A 674 66.81 18.25 -24.75
C GLN A 674 66.17 18.25 -23.34
N SER A 675 66.98 18.09 -22.30
CA SER A 675 66.53 18.13 -20.91
C SER A 675 66.05 19.54 -20.52
N GLU A 676 66.77 20.60 -20.88
CA GLU A 676 66.38 22.00 -20.69
C GLU A 676 65.03 22.30 -21.37
N MET A 677 64.91 21.92 -22.65
CA MET A 677 63.68 22.14 -23.42
C MET A 677 62.49 21.44 -22.77
N THR A 678 62.69 20.20 -22.29
CA THR A 678 61.63 19.42 -21.63
C THR A 678 61.26 20.02 -20.26
N PHE A 679 62.22 20.42 -19.43
CA PHE A 679 61.94 21.10 -18.16
C PHE A 679 61.24 22.46 -18.35
N THR A 680 61.59 23.19 -19.41
CA THR A 680 60.91 24.46 -19.76
C THR A 680 59.47 24.22 -20.17
N SER A 681 59.21 23.18 -20.97
CA SER A 681 57.86 22.74 -21.34
C SER A 681 57.04 22.31 -20.12
N VAL A 682 57.65 21.55 -19.19
CA VAL A 682 57.01 21.13 -17.93
C VAL A 682 56.65 22.34 -17.07
N ALA A 683 57.55 23.32 -16.94
CA ALA A 683 57.27 24.52 -16.16
C ALA A 683 56.10 25.32 -16.74
N ALA A 684 56.02 25.46 -18.07
CA ALA A 684 54.91 26.12 -18.74
C ALA A 684 53.58 25.37 -18.53
N ALA A 685 53.58 24.04 -18.66
CA ALA A 685 52.39 23.23 -18.40
C ALA A 685 51.91 23.35 -16.94
N LEU A 686 52.83 23.40 -15.97
CA LEU A 686 52.48 23.63 -14.57
C LEU A 686 51.92 25.03 -14.29
N ASP A 687 52.35 26.07 -15.02
CA ASP A 687 51.73 27.40 -14.92
C ASP A 687 50.29 27.38 -15.44
N ASP A 688 50.04 26.70 -16.56
CA ASP A 688 48.69 26.55 -17.12
C ASP A 688 47.76 25.79 -16.16
N ILE A 689 48.27 24.72 -15.53
CA ILE A 689 47.56 23.97 -14.47
C ILE A 689 47.29 24.88 -13.26
N GLN A 690 48.27 25.66 -12.82
CA GLN A 690 48.09 26.60 -11.70
C GLN A 690 46.96 27.60 -11.99
N ILE A 691 46.91 28.15 -13.21
CA ILE A 691 45.85 29.06 -13.64
C ILE A 691 44.49 28.35 -13.67
N ALA A 692 44.44 27.11 -14.17
CA ALA A 692 43.22 26.32 -14.22
C ALA A 692 42.67 26.00 -12.82
N LEU A 693 43.53 25.62 -11.88
CA LEU A 693 43.16 25.41 -10.48
C LEU A 693 42.62 26.70 -9.83
N GLY A 694 43.26 27.85 -10.09
CA GLY A 694 42.78 29.15 -9.62
C GLY A 694 41.39 29.51 -10.17
N LYS A 695 41.16 29.28 -11.46
CA LYS A 695 39.83 29.48 -12.09
C LYS A 695 38.77 28.58 -11.48
N ARG A 696 39.12 27.35 -11.07
CA ARG A 696 38.19 26.43 -10.41
C ARG A 696 37.80 26.94 -9.02
N ALA A 697 38.76 27.43 -8.24
CA ALA A 697 38.49 28.06 -6.95
C ALA A 697 37.56 29.29 -7.10
N ASP A 698 37.75 30.10 -8.16
CA ASP A 698 36.82 31.19 -8.49
C ASP A 698 35.42 30.69 -8.89
N GLY A 699 35.34 29.52 -9.53
CA GLY A 699 34.07 28.83 -9.79
C GLY A 699 33.30 28.49 -8.52
N PHE A 700 33.97 27.92 -7.51
CA PHE A 700 33.35 27.64 -6.21
C PHE A 700 32.88 28.90 -5.49
N ARG A 701 33.62 30.02 -5.60
CA ARG A 701 33.16 31.31 -5.04
C ARG A 701 31.84 31.77 -5.64
N LYS A 702 31.66 31.58 -6.95
CA LYS A 702 30.41 31.89 -7.63
C LYS A 702 29.26 30.97 -7.18
N ASP A 703 29.55 29.69 -6.95
CA ASP A 703 28.56 28.75 -6.40
C ASP A 703 28.14 29.16 -4.97
N ILE A 704 29.08 29.64 -4.15
CA ILE A 704 28.79 30.21 -2.82
C ILE A 704 27.89 31.45 -2.94
N GLU A 705 28.19 32.38 -3.86
CA GLU A 705 27.34 33.58 -4.08
C GLU A 705 25.90 33.20 -4.45
N ASP A 706 25.69 32.15 -5.25
CA ASP A 706 24.37 31.63 -5.58
C ASP A 706 23.66 31.03 -4.35
N ILE A 707 24.38 30.22 -3.55
CA ILE A 707 23.86 29.66 -2.29
C ILE A 707 23.46 30.78 -1.32
N GLU A 708 24.28 31.81 -1.16
CA GLU A 708 23.97 32.97 -0.32
C GLU A 708 22.75 33.74 -0.83
N GLY A 709 22.62 33.88 -2.16
CA GLY A 709 21.43 34.44 -2.80
C GLY A 709 20.16 33.65 -2.48
N LYS A 710 20.24 32.31 -2.53
CA LYS A 710 19.14 31.40 -2.18
C LYS A 710 18.76 31.48 -0.70
N ILE A 711 19.74 31.39 0.20
CA ILE A 711 19.52 31.56 1.65
C ILE A 711 18.85 32.90 1.94
N LYS A 712 19.32 33.98 1.32
CA LYS A 712 18.72 35.31 1.49
C LYS A 712 17.28 35.35 1.00
N THR A 713 16.99 34.74 -0.15
CA THR A 713 15.65 34.66 -0.71
C THR A 713 14.71 33.90 0.23
N LEU A 714 15.12 32.72 0.68
CA LEU A 714 14.38 31.89 1.64
C LEU A 714 14.08 32.64 2.95
N LYS A 715 15.11 33.27 3.55
CA LYS A 715 14.98 34.09 4.78
C LYS A 715 14.06 35.32 4.60
N THR A 716 13.90 35.83 3.37
CA THR A 716 13.03 36.99 3.08
C THR A 716 11.62 36.64 2.65
N SER A 717 11.33 35.37 2.33
CA SER A 717 10.01 34.93 1.91
C SER A 717 8.95 35.16 3.00
N GLU A 718 7.73 35.52 2.60
CA GLU A 718 6.62 35.74 3.54
C GLU A 718 6.22 34.45 4.29
N LEU A 719 6.49 33.28 3.69
CA LEU A 719 6.34 31.96 4.29
C LEU A 719 7.26 31.77 5.50
N TYR A 720 8.57 32.06 5.37
CA TYR A 720 9.53 31.94 6.47
C TYR A 720 9.23 32.90 7.63
N LYS A 721 8.73 34.11 7.32
CA LYS A 721 8.40 35.13 8.33
C LYS A 721 7.11 34.89 9.09
N SER A 722 6.19 34.09 8.55
CA SER A 722 4.86 33.90 9.14
C SER A 722 4.73 32.62 9.96
N TYR A 723 5.55 31.59 9.71
CA TYR A 723 5.33 30.26 10.33
C TYR A 723 6.52 29.61 11.04
N GLU A 724 7.75 30.14 11.03
CA GLU A 724 8.93 29.40 11.55
C GLU A 724 8.88 27.91 11.13
N ASP A 725 8.63 27.67 9.84
CA ASP A 725 8.47 26.31 9.32
C ASP A 725 9.79 25.56 9.50
N ILE A 726 9.75 24.52 10.33
CA ILE A 726 10.90 23.65 10.66
C ILE A 726 11.59 23.18 9.38
N SER A 727 10.81 22.87 8.34
CA SER A 727 11.31 22.42 7.04
C SER A 727 12.17 23.47 6.31
N THR A 728 11.82 24.76 6.39
CA THR A 728 12.64 25.82 5.76
C THR A 728 13.91 26.09 6.57
N GLY A 729 13.85 25.90 7.89
CA GLY A 729 15.02 25.98 8.78
C GLY A 729 16.07 24.92 8.43
N ASP A 730 15.63 23.68 8.21
CA ASP A 730 16.49 22.55 7.84
C ASP A 730 17.16 22.78 6.47
N ILE A 731 16.41 23.26 5.47
CA ILE A 731 16.96 23.64 4.14
C ILE A 731 18.06 24.70 4.27
N ILE A 732 17.86 25.70 5.13
CA ILE A 732 18.87 26.74 5.34
C ILE A 732 20.12 26.16 6.00
N ALA A 733 19.96 25.25 6.97
CA ALA A 733 21.08 24.60 7.63
C ALA A 733 21.92 23.76 6.64
N ASP A 734 21.27 22.98 5.78
CA ASP A 734 21.94 22.18 4.75
C ASP A 734 22.70 23.06 3.73
N LEU A 735 22.10 24.19 3.32
CA LEU A 735 22.78 25.16 2.45
C LEU A 735 23.97 25.83 3.14
N GLU A 736 23.89 26.08 4.45
CA GLU A 736 25.00 26.63 5.24
C GLU A 736 26.13 25.60 5.41
N GLU A 737 25.83 24.33 5.65
CA GLU A 737 26.83 23.24 5.68
C GLU A 737 27.53 23.07 4.32
N LYS A 738 26.77 23.10 3.23
CA LYS A 738 27.30 23.00 1.88
C LYS A 738 28.20 24.18 1.53
N LYS A 739 27.81 25.39 1.93
CA LYS A 739 28.65 26.58 1.80
C LYS A 739 29.99 26.37 2.53
N SER A 740 29.97 25.91 3.77
CA SER A 740 31.19 25.65 4.54
C SER A 740 32.10 24.66 3.82
N SER A 741 31.54 23.58 3.26
CA SER A 741 32.30 22.57 2.51
C SER A 741 32.97 23.14 1.25
N LEU A 742 32.32 24.10 0.57
CA LEU A 742 32.90 24.78 -0.59
C LEU A 742 34.00 25.78 -0.21
N GLU A 743 33.87 26.43 0.95
CA GLU A 743 34.91 27.31 1.49
C GLU A 743 36.19 26.53 1.78
N ASP A 744 36.08 25.35 2.40
CA ASP A 744 37.22 24.47 2.63
C ASP A 744 37.90 24.04 1.31
N LEU A 745 37.11 23.68 0.29
CA LEU A 745 37.64 23.32 -1.04
C LEU A 745 38.35 24.49 -1.72
N ILE A 746 37.88 25.73 -1.56
CA ILE A 746 38.56 26.91 -2.13
C ILE A 746 39.96 27.05 -1.56
N ASP A 747 40.11 26.87 -0.25
CA ASP A 747 41.39 26.98 0.43
C ASP A 747 42.33 25.84 0.00
N GLU A 748 41.84 24.60 -0.06
CA GLU A 748 42.64 23.45 -0.52
C GLU A 748 43.09 23.58 -1.99
N TYR A 749 42.21 24.07 -2.87
CA TYR A 749 42.58 24.36 -4.26
C TYR A 749 43.59 25.50 -4.38
N GLY A 750 43.49 26.52 -3.52
CA GLY A 750 44.45 27.61 -3.42
C GLY A 750 45.84 27.10 -3.03
N ASP A 751 45.92 26.29 -1.98
CA ASP A 751 47.15 25.65 -1.50
C ASP A 751 47.75 24.72 -2.55
N PHE A 752 46.90 23.95 -3.25
CA PHE A 752 47.35 23.08 -4.33
C PHE A 752 47.89 23.88 -5.51
N ALA A 753 47.22 24.96 -5.92
CA ALA A 753 47.70 25.87 -6.97
C ALA A 753 49.04 26.51 -6.60
N GLU A 754 49.23 26.94 -5.34
CA GLU A 754 50.51 27.47 -4.88
C GLU A 754 51.61 26.39 -4.90
N SER A 755 51.28 25.17 -4.48
CA SER A 755 52.18 24.01 -4.55
C SER A 755 52.64 23.70 -5.97
N VAL A 756 51.70 23.69 -6.93
CA VAL A 756 51.97 23.54 -8.37
C VAL A 756 52.86 24.68 -8.88
N GLY A 757 52.57 25.94 -8.50
CA GLY A 757 53.38 27.10 -8.85
C GLY A 757 54.81 27.06 -8.28
N ARG A 758 55.00 26.49 -7.07
CA ARG A 758 56.33 26.24 -6.51
C ARG A 758 57.10 25.23 -7.35
N LYS A 759 56.47 24.12 -7.74
CA LYS A 759 57.08 23.12 -8.65
C LYS A 759 57.45 23.75 -10.00
N ALA A 760 56.59 24.58 -10.58
CA ALA A 760 56.90 25.30 -11.82
C ALA A 760 58.18 26.16 -11.69
N ARG A 761 58.34 26.89 -10.58
CA ARG A 761 59.57 27.66 -10.29
C ARG A 761 60.80 26.77 -10.11
N GLU A 762 60.65 25.63 -9.44
CA GLU A 762 61.72 24.65 -9.28
C GLU A 762 62.19 24.12 -10.65
N TYR A 763 61.27 23.73 -11.53
CA TYR A 763 61.64 23.21 -12.85
C TYR A 763 62.26 24.27 -13.77
N ARG A 764 61.87 25.55 -13.67
CA ARG A 764 62.61 26.65 -14.36
C ARG A 764 64.04 26.78 -13.84
N SER A 765 64.23 26.63 -12.52
CA SER A 765 65.57 26.64 -11.92
C SER A 765 66.41 25.44 -12.41
N LYS A 766 65.81 24.24 -12.48
CA LYS A 766 66.45 23.05 -13.06
C LYS A 766 66.80 23.26 -14.53
N ALA A 767 65.89 23.79 -15.34
CA ALA A 767 66.15 24.11 -16.75
C ALA A 767 67.35 25.05 -16.90
N SER A 768 67.40 26.14 -16.12
CA SER A 768 68.53 27.09 -16.11
C SER A 768 69.84 26.45 -15.68
N ALA A 769 69.81 25.55 -14.68
CA ALA A 769 70.98 24.81 -14.24
C ALA A 769 71.50 23.85 -15.33
N VAL A 770 70.60 23.15 -16.01
CA VAL A 770 70.93 22.26 -17.13
C VAL A 770 71.46 23.04 -18.34
N ALA A 771 70.88 24.21 -18.64
CA ALA A 771 71.40 25.12 -19.67
C ALA A 771 72.86 25.54 -19.38
N ALA A 772 73.15 25.88 -18.12
CA ALA A 772 74.51 26.21 -17.69
C ALA A 772 75.48 25.01 -17.78
N GLN A 773 74.97 23.76 -17.66
CA GLN A 773 75.77 22.55 -17.89
C GLN A 773 76.00 22.30 -19.39
N ALA A 774 75.02 22.54 -20.25
CA ALA A 774 75.17 22.50 -21.70
C ALA A 774 76.25 23.49 -22.17
N ASP A 775 76.27 24.70 -21.61
CA ASP A 775 77.29 25.72 -21.85
C ASP A 775 78.69 25.34 -21.34
N GLN A 776 78.82 24.32 -20.49
CA GLN A 776 80.14 23.83 -20.05
C GLN A 776 80.67 22.70 -20.95
N CYS A 777 79.84 22.18 -21.86
CA CYS A 777 80.16 21.07 -22.75
C CYS A 777 80.85 21.54 -24.06
N TYR A 778 81.87 22.38 -23.96
CA TYR A 778 82.71 22.73 -25.12
C TYR A 778 83.87 21.75 -25.25
N SER A 779 84.00 21.11 -26.42
CA SER A 779 85.26 20.43 -26.76
C SER A 779 86.36 21.47 -26.99
N PHE A 780 87.63 21.07 -26.79
CA PHE A 780 88.77 21.93 -27.12
C PHE A 780 88.77 22.35 -28.61
N GLU A 781 88.18 21.52 -29.48
CA GLU A 781 87.95 21.82 -30.90
C GLU A 781 86.92 22.94 -31.09
N ASP A 782 85.82 22.95 -30.32
CA ASP A 782 84.79 24.00 -30.40
C ASP A 782 85.28 25.34 -29.85
N GLN A 783 86.04 25.34 -28.74
CA GLN A 783 86.70 26.54 -28.24
C GLN A 783 87.71 27.10 -29.26
N PHE A 784 88.37 26.22 -30.02
CA PHE A 784 89.28 26.62 -31.09
C PHE A 784 88.54 27.19 -32.29
N VAL A 785 87.40 26.63 -32.69
CA VAL A 785 86.57 27.14 -33.80
C VAL A 785 85.90 28.47 -33.44
N GLU A 786 85.37 28.64 -32.22
CA GLU A 786 84.77 29.89 -31.75
C GLU A 786 85.84 30.99 -31.60
N SER A 787 87.02 30.64 -31.06
CA SER A 787 88.18 31.56 -31.00
C SER A 787 88.73 31.88 -32.38
N ALA A 788 88.77 30.91 -33.30
CA ALA A 788 89.14 31.15 -34.70
C ALA A 788 88.10 32.04 -35.39
N ARG A 789 86.81 31.93 -35.08
CA ARG A 789 85.75 32.82 -35.59
C ARG A 789 85.90 34.24 -35.05
N GLN A 790 86.20 34.41 -33.77
CA GLN A 790 86.45 35.72 -33.17
C GLN A 790 87.76 36.36 -33.66
N VAL A 791 88.76 35.56 -34.04
CA VAL A 791 90.02 36.03 -34.64
C VAL A 791 89.89 36.29 -36.16
N LEU A 792 89.01 35.56 -36.87
CA LEU A 792 88.80 35.71 -38.32
C LEU A 792 87.63 36.62 -38.70
N GLN A 793 86.80 37.07 -37.75
CA GLN A 793 85.89 38.19 -38.00
C GLN A 793 86.67 39.51 -37.93
N PRO A 794 86.91 40.21 -39.06
CA PRO A 794 87.51 41.52 -38.98
C PRO A 794 86.58 42.43 -38.16
N PRO A 795 87.10 43.23 -37.22
CA PRO A 795 86.27 44.18 -36.49
C PRO A 795 85.53 45.06 -37.50
N ALA A 796 84.27 45.39 -37.25
CA ALA A 796 83.42 46.18 -38.16
C ALA A 796 84.08 47.50 -38.62
N SER A 797 85.09 48.00 -37.88
CA SER A 797 85.95 49.13 -38.26
C SER A 797 86.83 48.87 -39.50
N LEU A 798 87.26 47.64 -39.76
CA LEU A 798 88.02 47.23 -40.95
C LEU A 798 87.13 47.11 -42.19
N ALA A 799 85.89 46.65 -42.03
CA ALA A 799 84.89 46.63 -43.11
C ALA A 799 84.41 48.05 -43.48
N LEU A 800 84.20 48.93 -42.48
CA LEU A 800 83.97 50.37 -42.69
C LEU A 800 85.20 51.06 -43.30
N GLY A 801 86.41 50.70 -42.86
CA GLY A 801 87.66 51.20 -43.41
C GLY A 801 87.87 50.81 -44.87
N LEU A 802 87.63 49.54 -45.23
CA LEU A 802 87.71 49.07 -46.62
C LEU A 802 86.58 49.68 -47.48
N GLY A 803 85.37 49.82 -46.93
CA GLY A 803 84.25 50.48 -47.59
C GLY A 803 84.54 51.95 -47.91
N CYS A 804 85.10 52.69 -46.95
CA CYS A 804 85.54 54.07 -47.14
C CYS A 804 86.72 54.18 -48.12
N LEU A 805 87.64 53.20 -48.12
CA LEU A 805 88.76 53.14 -49.06
C LEU A 805 88.28 52.89 -50.50
N ILE A 806 87.30 52.01 -50.69
CA ILE A 806 86.68 51.73 -52.00
C ILE A 806 85.90 52.96 -52.49
N VAL A 807 85.13 53.63 -51.63
CA VAL A 807 84.43 54.89 -51.98
C VAL A 807 85.41 56.02 -52.31
N ALA A 808 86.54 56.11 -51.61
CA ALA A 808 87.59 57.08 -51.90
C ALA A 808 88.34 56.77 -53.22
N LEU A 809 88.60 55.49 -53.52
CA LEU A 809 89.21 55.06 -54.78
C LEU A 809 88.27 55.28 -55.99
N ILE A 810 86.96 55.06 -55.81
CA ILE A 810 85.94 55.40 -56.81
C ILE A 810 85.85 56.93 -56.99
N GLY A 811 85.95 57.71 -55.91
CA GLY A 811 86.00 59.18 -55.98
C GLY A 811 87.26 59.72 -56.68
N LEU A 812 88.42 59.07 -56.52
CA LEU A 812 89.67 59.41 -57.21
C LEU A 812 89.63 59.09 -58.70
N ALA A 813 88.90 58.05 -59.12
CA ALA A 813 88.73 57.68 -60.52
C ALA A 813 87.82 58.66 -61.31
N VAL A 814 87.00 59.48 -60.63
CA VAL A 814 86.02 60.39 -61.26
C VAL A 814 86.52 61.86 -61.38
N GLY A 815 87.80 62.12 -61.08
CA GLY A 815 88.49 63.29 -61.65
C GLY A 815 88.01 64.68 -61.21
N LYS A 816 87.96 64.94 -59.90
CA LYS A 816 88.06 66.29 -59.29
C LYS A 816 88.73 66.10 -57.92
N GLY A 817 89.94 66.57 -57.60
CA GLY A 817 90.56 67.86 -57.91
C GLY A 817 90.95 68.53 -56.59
N ARG A 818 92.09 68.10 -56.01
CA ARG A 818 92.88 68.71 -54.90
C ARG A 818 92.30 68.84 -53.49
N TYR A 819 90.98 68.91 -53.28
CA TYR A 819 90.42 69.04 -51.91
C TYR A 819 90.29 67.69 -51.17
N VAL A 820 90.12 66.59 -51.89
CA VAL A 820 89.94 65.24 -51.31
C VAL A 820 91.24 64.72 -50.68
N ALA A 821 92.40 65.04 -51.25
CA ALA A 821 93.69 64.61 -50.71
C ALA A 821 94.02 65.26 -49.35
N LEU A 822 93.61 66.52 -49.15
CA LEU A 822 93.83 67.24 -47.89
C LEU A 822 92.93 66.68 -46.77
N VAL A 823 91.66 66.43 -47.07
CA VAL A 823 90.70 65.82 -46.12
C VAL A 823 91.12 64.38 -45.79
N PHE A 824 91.63 63.64 -46.77
CA PHE A 824 92.17 62.29 -46.56
C PHE A 824 93.40 62.29 -45.65
N LEU A 825 94.33 63.24 -45.83
CA LEU A 825 95.50 63.38 -44.96
C LEU A 825 95.09 63.70 -43.51
N ILE A 826 94.11 64.59 -43.31
CA ILE A 826 93.58 64.94 -41.99
C ILE A 826 92.90 63.73 -41.32
N LEU A 827 92.11 62.96 -42.07
CA LEU A 827 91.46 61.75 -41.55
C LEU A 827 92.46 60.65 -41.20
N VAL A 828 93.51 60.46 -42.02
CA VAL A 828 94.59 59.49 -41.72
C VAL A 828 95.37 59.90 -40.47
N LEU A 829 95.63 61.19 -40.26
CA LEU A 829 96.30 61.69 -39.06
C LEU A 829 95.42 61.56 -37.80
N ILE A 830 94.11 61.79 -37.90
CA ILE A 830 93.16 61.54 -36.81
C ILE A 830 93.11 60.04 -36.48
N PHE A 831 93.10 59.17 -37.50
CA PHE A 831 93.06 57.72 -37.31
C PHE A 831 94.35 57.18 -36.69
N LEU A 832 95.51 57.70 -37.09
CA LEU A 832 96.80 57.38 -36.45
C LEU A 832 96.88 57.91 -35.01
N GLY A 833 96.33 59.10 -34.74
CA GLY A 833 96.24 59.66 -33.39
C GLY A 833 95.37 58.83 -32.45
N ILE A 834 94.21 58.35 -32.92
CA ILE A 834 93.31 57.49 -32.14
C ILE A 834 93.93 56.09 -31.94
N SER A 835 94.64 55.57 -32.95
CA SER A 835 95.30 54.27 -32.86
C SER A 835 96.50 54.27 -31.91
N ALA A 836 97.26 55.37 -31.85
CA ALA A 836 98.36 55.51 -30.89
C ALA A 836 97.87 55.66 -29.44
N LEU A 837 96.69 56.27 -29.21
CA LEU A 837 96.08 56.41 -27.89
C LEU A 837 95.53 55.09 -27.32
N ARG A 838 95.13 54.14 -28.18
CA ARG A 838 94.66 52.80 -27.77
C ARG A 838 95.77 51.78 -27.49
N VAL A 839 97.02 52.07 -27.83
CA VAL A 839 98.17 51.20 -27.52
C VAL A 839 98.82 51.58 -26.18
N ILE A 840 98.41 52.68 -25.57
CA ILE A 840 98.93 53.19 -24.27
C ILE A 840 97.94 52.94 -23.11
N GLN A 841 96.72 52.47 -23.38
CA GLN A 841 95.79 51.91 -22.38
C GLN A 841 95.75 50.39 -22.54
#